data_AF-A0A0H4CIX5-F1
#
_entry.id   AF-A0A0H4CIX5-F1
#
_cell.length_a   1.000
_cell.length_b   1.000
_cell.length_c   1.000
_cell.angle_alpha   90.00
_cell.angle_beta   90.00
_cell.angle_gamma   90.00
#
_symmetry.space_group_name_H-M   'P 1'
#
loop_
_entity.id
_entity.type
_entity.pdbx_description
1 polymer ?
#
loop_
_entity_poly.entity_id
_entity_poly.type
_entity_poly.pdbx_seq_one_letter_code
_entity_poly.pdbx_strand_id
1 'polypeptide(L)'
;MEFDSAAPGDAAVVRILDGSGRPTGAGFLIGPRDVLTCTHVVAGVLGAAPDDPEPPEGRLEVDFPLARPGHRIEARVVAWTPLGGDGPGDVTVVRLLAEPPANAPVARLVDDGASPDRRVRTFGFPAGYDDGVWSTGWLRGRQGADWFQYDTDPAAQHGIRQGFSGAPMWDTDSGGVVGMVVAADHDAGIRTAYAIPTRTLRTSWPALGDASLAVSPFRALEPFQERDAALFHGREDPARRIVDRLGYAPATCLVGPSGSGKSSLLFAGVLPLLRGGRGGGQGRETVVLRPGRPGPNPLATLALALLPLLEPDLPETDRLEARPRLERLLRDGEMPAVVERLLARQGKDRLLLIVDQFEEALVGPAQTDLAPFAAALRYCLEPGSGLQVLLGLRADFLTTALGRPELAPLLSGDRMFTLVAMDDSELRAAVVRPLERTGVSYEPGVVDRILADIGRDPGRLPLLQFTLTRLWERQERGVIGHAAYEALGRVDDALANYAERVWTVWLTEDEQREARALLTQLVHPAEGRTAPARRTVRRSELPSARWRIAQRLMATRLVVPGEDHLPDDGPPEETVELAHETLLTQWSRLRDIVAADHEFRSWQEDLRRRAAHWERSGRSRHRLLRGADLRDARRWQRRRPDELNAVDEQFIAASARSTRRLRLAAASAGAAVVVAVSALAAATVDPDDASGPGQAEAASRELWQKAVAATRGSGDDHAALVLALRAYRTHDTERTRSLLREMHHRYGDTDLLIPVYADEADTSDRGKYGVSRRGEVVASRTADGRGVIWQRDGSGFRQRTFGRGVSVQAVSPDGSLVVFAQGDEKDSQGFLYDVRNRTTTKLAAPADLFQGFFSPSSGAYFFGPGARKLVWNSRLRSALVWDTADGSLSRLPSSESSDEVIGVGDDSMVTLSERTTPVKPYTQVEKKTYIFSVWDLRGSSPARRNSRRFEVIEEDYASGLEYGLSPDASRLAVARYAEAGSDRSRTDVTVYDMTTGRAEWRDTFTSDDRPLAVAVSDQGPPTLLVGGFGDSPRGETKVGTVSPPEGWTVDPFAPEGTALQEDDHLVALVVADGGRRDSSARLPARRELDASVPPSPDATGSEEDRRQARAWAADLCRALGDEQLPEQMEADLPAGAYRGKLCP
;
A
#
# COMPACT_ATOMS: atom_id res chain seq x y z
N MET A 1 13.66 3.03 -29.51
CA MET A 1 13.40 4.47 -29.67
C MET A 1 12.71 4.61 -31.02
N GLU A 2 11.39 4.39 -31.05
CA GLU A 2 10.54 4.71 -32.19
C GLU A 2 9.66 5.88 -31.75
N PHE A 3 9.71 6.95 -32.53
CA PHE A 3 9.01 8.21 -32.33
C PHE A 3 7.55 8.04 -32.75
N ASP A 4 6.67 7.64 -31.85
CA ASP A 4 5.24 7.86 -32.01
C ASP A 4 4.68 8.37 -30.68
N SER A 5 4.95 9.66 -30.41
CA SER A 5 4.68 10.34 -29.13
C SER A 5 3.99 11.69 -29.32
N ALA A 6 3.10 11.78 -30.31
CA ALA A 6 2.24 12.95 -30.44
C ALA A 6 1.27 13.00 -29.24
N ALA A 7 1.41 14.00 -28.37
CA ALA A 7 0.33 14.35 -27.46
C ALA A 7 -0.90 14.73 -28.31
N PRO A 8 -2.15 14.57 -27.82
CA PRO A 8 -3.34 14.80 -28.63
C PRO A 8 -3.34 16.14 -29.37
N GLY A 9 -2.81 17.22 -28.78
CA GLY A 9 -2.71 18.54 -29.42
C GLY A 9 -1.66 18.69 -30.53
N ASP A 10 -0.69 17.77 -30.65
CA ASP A 10 0.43 17.87 -31.58
C ASP A 10 -0.01 17.59 -33.02
N ALA A 11 -1.03 16.74 -33.19
CA ALA A 11 -1.66 16.45 -34.48
C ALA A 11 -2.39 17.66 -35.10
N ALA A 12 -2.51 18.78 -34.38
CA ALA A 12 -3.08 20.03 -34.89
C ALA A 12 -2.10 20.79 -35.82
N VAL A 13 -0.82 20.41 -35.85
CA VAL A 13 0.19 21.09 -36.69
C VAL A 13 -0.09 20.88 -38.17
N VAL A 14 0.00 21.98 -38.89
CA VAL A 14 -0.13 22.07 -40.33
C VAL A 14 1.24 22.43 -40.92
N ARG A 15 1.62 21.78 -42.00
CA ARG A 15 2.79 22.12 -42.78
C ARG A 15 2.35 22.84 -44.04
N ILE A 16 2.93 24.02 -44.29
CA ILE A 16 2.61 24.86 -45.45
C ILE A 16 3.64 24.61 -46.55
N LEU A 17 3.16 24.32 -47.75
CA LEU A 17 3.99 23.86 -48.87
C LEU A 17 4.10 24.93 -49.97
N ASP A 18 5.28 25.05 -50.56
CA ASP A 18 5.49 25.83 -51.79
C ASP A 18 5.00 25.07 -53.05
N GLY A 19 5.07 25.73 -54.22
CA GLY A 19 4.70 25.13 -55.51
C GLY A 19 5.53 23.92 -55.94
N SER A 20 6.64 23.62 -55.25
CA SER A 20 7.44 22.40 -55.45
C SER A 20 7.11 21.29 -54.43
N GLY A 21 6.21 21.56 -53.49
CA GLY A 21 5.83 20.65 -52.41
C GLY A 21 6.79 20.62 -51.23
N ARG A 22 7.67 21.63 -51.08
CA ARG A 22 8.61 21.74 -49.95
C ARG A 22 8.02 22.59 -48.83
N PRO A 23 8.29 22.26 -47.55
CA PRO A 23 7.85 23.07 -46.43
C PRO A 23 8.46 24.48 -46.46
N THR A 24 7.60 25.50 -46.43
CA THR A 24 8.01 26.92 -46.30
C THR A 24 7.83 27.44 -44.87
N GLY A 25 6.90 26.85 -44.14
CA GLY A 25 6.63 27.17 -42.74
C GLY A 25 5.58 26.23 -42.15
N ALA A 26 5.14 26.57 -40.94
CA ALA A 26 4.18 25.80 -40.18
C ALA A 26 2.89 26.62 -39.95
N GLY A 27 1.86 25.93 -39.49
CA GLY A 27 0.59 26.49 -39.05
C GLY A 27 -0.06 25.54 -38.07
N PHE A 28 -1.25 25.88 -37.60
CA PHE A 28 -2.04 24.96 -36.79
C PHE A 28 -3.53 25.22 -36.89
N LEU A 29 -4.31 24.14 -36.76
CA LEU A 29 -5.77 24.17 -36.87
C LEU A 29 -6.39 24.88 -35.67
N ILE A 30 -7.17 25.94 -35.88
CA ILE A 30 -7.82 26.78 -34.85
C ILE A 30 -9.35 26.72 -34.87
N GLY A 31 -9.92 25.94 -35.80
CA GLY A 31 -11.36 25.72 -35.94
C GLY A 31 -11.63 24.55 -36.87
N PRO A 32 -12.89 24.32 -37.31
CA PRO A 32 -13.23 23.17 -38.15
C PRO A 32 -12.42 23.09 -39.44
N ARG A 33 -12.07 24.25 -40.04
CA ARG A 33 -11.32 24.34 -41.30
C ARG A 33 -10.35 25.51 -41.36
N ASP A 34 -10.14 26.21 -40.25
CA ASP A 34 -9.34 27.44 -40.23
C ASP A 34 -7.99 27.14 -39.60
N VAL A 35 -6.92 27.55 -40.28
CA VAL A 35 -5.51 27.34 -39.90
C VAL A 35 -4.85 28.68 -39.69
N LEU A 36 -4.18 28.85 -38.56
CA LEU A 36 -3.40 30.04 -38.24
C LEU A 36 -1.94 29.87 -38.63
N THR A 37 -1.32 30.90 -39.19
CA THR A 37 0.10 30.94 -39.56
C THR A 37 0.62 32.38 -39.65
N CYS A 38 1.92 32.53 -39.91
CA CYS A 38 2.57 33.81 -40.19
C CYS A 38 2.22 34.34 -41.59
N THR A 39 2.01 35.64 -41.69
CA THR A 39 1.75 36.33 -42.97
C THR A 39 2.90 36.17 -43.94
N HIS A 40 4.15 36.31 -43.48
CA HIS A 40 5.31 36.18 -44.36
C HIS A 40 5.49 34.78 -44.96
N VAL A 41 5.00 33.73 -44.27
CA VAL A 41 5.01 32.36 -44.80
C VAL A 41 4.07 32.26 -46.00
N VAL A 42 2.84 32.78 -45.86
CA VAL A 42 1.84 32.78 -46.94
C VAL A 42 2.25 33.70 -48.09
N ALA A 43 2.80 34.88 -47.79
CA ALA A 43 3.35 35.81 -48.77
C ALA A 43 4.44 35.15 -49.61
N GLY A 44 5.37 34.43 -48.98
CA GLY A 44 6.44 33.70 -49.66
C GLY A 44 5.95 32.59 -50.59
N VAL A 45 4.89 31.87 -50.20
CA VAL A 45 4.28 30.82 -51.04
C VAL A 45 3.52 31.39 -52.23
N LEU A 46 2.80 32.50 -52.04
CA LEU A 46 1.97 33.14 -53.07
C LEU A 46 2.72 34.20 -53.90
N GLY A 47 3.99 34.47 -53.58
CA GLY A 47 4.82 35.46 -54.29
C GLY A 47 4.42 36.91 -54.06
N ALA A 48 3.85 37.23 -52.90
CA ALA A 48 3.43 38.58 -52.50
C ALA A 48 4.39 39.21 -51.47
N ALA A 49 4.28 40.52 -51.22
CA ALA A 49 5.08 41.17 -50.17
C ALA A 49 4.38 41.01 -48.81
N PRO A 50 5.11 40.69 -47.72
CA PRO A 50 4.51 40.44 -46.40
C PRO A 50 3.94 41.69 -45.73
N ASP A 51 4.33 42.88 -46.19
CA ASP A 51 3.86 44.20 -45.75
C ASP A 51 2.72 44.75 -46.62
N ASP A 52 2.28 44.02 -47.65
CA ASP A 52 1.15 44.43 -48.50
C ASP A 52 -0.15 44.52 -47.67
N PRO A 53 -0.88 45.64 -47.74
CA PRO A 53 -2.11 45.82 -46.96
C PRO A 53 -3.27 44.96 -47.47
N GLU A 54 -3.23 44.50 -48.72
CA GLU A 54 -4.23 43.65 -49.33
C GLU A 54 -3.79 42.17 -49.31
N PRO A 55 -4.71 41.23 -49.02
CA PRO A 55 -4.38 39.81 -49.03
C PRO A 55 -4.04 39.33 -50.46
N PRO A 56 -3.03 38.47 -50.64
CA PRO A 56 -2.72 37.90 -51.95
C PRO A 56 -3.84 37.01 -52.47
N GLU A 57 -4.13 37.12 -53.76
CA GLU A 57 -5.04 36.21 -54.46
C GLU A 57 -4.31 34.91 -54.82
N GLY A 58 -4.87 33.76 -54.43
CA GLY A 58 -4.28 32.46 -54.75
C GLY A 58 -4.76 31.34 -53.84
N ARG A 59 -4.29 30.12 -54.15
CA ARG A 59 -4.46 28.93 -53.31
C ARG A 59 -3.08 28.43 -52.91
N LEU A 60 -2.97 27.93 -51.68
CA LEU A 60 -1.79 27.26 -51.18
C LEU A 60 -2.13 25.81 -50.81
N GLU A 61 -1.14 24.93 -50.85
CA GLU A 61 -1.29 23.56 -50.36
C GLU A 61 -0.78 23.45 -48.93
N VAL A 62 -1.52 22.68 -48.12
CA VAL A 62 -1.11 22.31 -46.77
C VAL A 62 -1.29 20.82 -46.53
N ASP A 63 -0.55 20.25 -45.60
CA ASP A 63 -0.82 18.90 -45.07
C ASP A 63 -0.65 18.82 -43.55
N PHE A 64 -1.05 17.69 -42.98
CA PHE A 64 -1.04 17.44 -41.52
C PHE A 64 -0.05 16.31 -41.21
N PRO A 65 1.25 16.59 -41.09
CA PRO A 65 2.29 15.55 -40.99
C PRO A 65 2.14 14.66 -39.75
N LEU A 66 1.55 15.17 -38.66
CA LEU A 66 1.36 14.42 -37.42
C LEU A 66 -0.03 13.75 -37.30
N ALA A 67 -1.00 14.14 -38.14
CA ALA A 67 -2.32 13.51 -38.17
C ALA A 67 -2.46 12.52 -39.34
N ARG A 68 -2.11 12.95 -40.55
CA ARG A 68 -2.18 12.12 -41.76
C ARG A 68 -1.13 12.57 -42.77
N PRO A 69 0.12 12.08 -42.65
CA PRO A 69 1.22 12.49 -43.52
C PRO A 69 0.89 12.35 -45.00
N GLY A 70 1.24 13.35 -45.81
CA GLY A 70 1.11 13.33 -47.27
C GLY A 70 -0.29 13.59 -47.82
N HIS A 71 -1.30 13.80 -46.97
CA HIS A 71 -2.65 14.17 -47.40
C HIS A 71 -2.74 15.70 -47.61
N ARG A 72 -2.54 16.13 -48.86
CA ARG A 72 -2.58 17.55 -49.24
C ARG A 72 -4.01 18.09 -49.35
N ILE A 73 -4.21 19.30 -48.84
CA ILE A 73 -5.47 20.03 -48.86
C ILE A 73 -5.19 21.44 -49.36
N GLU A 74 -5.98 21.91 -50.33
CA GLU A 74 -5.91 23.32 -50.75
C GLU A 74 -6.54 24.24 -49.70
N ALA A 75 -5.94 25.41 -49.51
CA ALA A 75 -6.45 26.45 -48.63
C ALA A 75 -6.44 27.83 -49.31
N ARG A 76 -7.26 28.75 -48.81
CA ARG A 76 -7.32 30.15 -49.25
C ARG A 76 -7.22 31.11 -48.08
N VAL A 77 -6.67 32.29 -48.28
CA VAL A 77 -6.62 33.34 -47.25
C VAL A 77 -8.03 33.82 -46.91
N VAL A 78 -8.34 33.92 -45.61
CA VAL A 78 -9.61 34.46 -45.08
C VAL A 78 -9.40 35.58 -44.07
N ALA A 79 -8.19 35.71 -43.52
CA ALA A 79 -7.76 36.82 -42.69
C ALA A 79 -6.31 37.18 -43.03
N TRP A 80 -5.99 38.48 -43.07
CA TRP A 80 -4.67 38.96 -43.42
C TRP A 80 -4.29 40.16 -42.55
N THR A 81 -3.21 40.01 -41.78
CA THR A 81 -2.61 41.09 -40.99
C THR A 81 -1.16 41.27 -41.47
N PRO A 82 -0.84 42.34 -42.22
CA PRO A 82 0.49 42.55 -42.78
C PRO A 82 1.56 42.75 -41.70
N LEU A 83 2.82 42.62 -42.10
CA LEU A 83 3.97 42.97 -41.29
C LEU A 83 4.04 44.51 -41.14
N GLY A 84 3.67 45.05 -39.98
CA GLY A 84 3.64 46.50 -39.72
C GLY A 84 4.83 47.02 -38.89
N GLY A 85 5.23 48.27 -39.11
CA GLY A 85 6.36 48.91 -38.40
C GLY A 85 6.10 49.33 -36.94
N ASP A 86 4.83 49.43 -36.51
CA ASP A 86 4.43 50.03 -35.22
C ASP A 86 3.66 49.06 -34.26
N GLY A 87 3.63 47.74 -34.51
CA GLY A 87 2.91 46.79 -33.65
C GLY A 87 2.97 45.32 -34.12
N PRO A 88 2.29 44.38 -33.43
CA PRO A 88 2.37 42.95 -33.73
C PRO A 88 1.54 42.56 -34.97
N GLY A 89 2.08 42.86 -36.15
CA GLY A 89 1.65 42.30 -37.42
C GLY A 89 2.12 40.84 -37.60
N ASP A 90 2.00 40.30 -38.82
CA ASP A 90 2.40 38.94 -39.20
C ASP A 90 1.45 37.79 -38.82
N VAL A 91 0.13 38.03 -38.88
CA VAL A 91 -0.88 37.00 -38.60
C VAL A 91 -1.81 36.78 -39.80
N THR A 92 -1.90 35.54 -40.28
CA THR A 92 -2.77 35.16 -41.39
C THR A 92 -3.59 33.92 -41.02
N VAL A 93 -4.87 33.91 -41.41
CA VAL A 93 -5.75 32.72 -41.30
C VAL A 93 -6.07 32.23 -42.70
N VAL A 94 -5.81 30.95 -42.94
CA VAL A 94 -6.20 30.27 -44.18
C VAL A 94 -7.30 29.26 -43.89
N ARG A 95 -8.28 29.17 -44.80
CA ARG A 95 -9.38 28.23 -44.72
C ARG A 95 -9.17 27.07 -45.68
N LEU A 96 -9.20 25.86 -45.15
CA LEU A 96 -9.16 24.61 -45.90
C LEU A 96 -10.41 24.47 -46.78
N LEU A 97 -10.21 24.07 -48.03
CA LEU A 97 -11.30 23.83 -49.00
C LEU A 97 -11.94 22.44 -48.84
N ALA A 98 -11.30 21.53 -48.10
CA ALA A 98 -11.82 20.22 -47.69
C ALA A 98 -11.80 20.09 -46.15
N GLU A 99 -12.45 19.05 -45.62
CA GLU A 99 -12.36 18.74 -44.18
C GLU A 99 -10.93 18.30 -43.80
N PRO A 100 -10.43 18.71 -42.62
CA PRO A 100 -9.16 18.19 -42.11
C PRO A 100 -9.28 16.68 -41.77
N PRO A 101 -8.14 15.98 -41.57
CA PRO A 101 -8.15 14.60 -41.10
C PRO A 101 -8.94 14.45 -39.79
N ALA A 102 -9.70 13.36 -39.64
CA ALA A 102 -10.56 13.13 -38.47
C ALA A 102 -9.81 13.09 -37.13
N ASN A 103 -8.51 12.83 -37.16
CA ASN A 103 -7.61 12.80 -36.01
C ASN A 103 -6.79 14.08 -35.82
N ALA A 104 -6.99 15.12 -36.63
CA ALA A 104 -6.41 16.45 -36.42
C ALA A 104 -7.32 17.25 -35.46
N PRO A 105 -6.90 17.53 -34.22
CA PRO A 105 -7.70 18.32 -33.29
C PRO A 105 -7.54 19.81 -33.54
N VAL A 106 -8.50 20.58 -33.04
CA VAL A 106 -8.36 22.03 -32.94
C VAL A 106 -7.38 22.36 -31.81
N ALA A 107 -6.37 23.17 -32.10
CA ALA A 107 -5.41 23.65 -31.13
C ALA A 107 -6.10 24.54 -30.09
N ARG A 108 -5.88 24.23 -28.81
CA ARG A 108 -6.43 24.97 -27.69
C ARG A 108 -5.56 26.17 -27.37
N LEU A 109 -6.06 27.38 -27.54
CA LEU A 109 -5.33 28.59 -27.19
C LEU A 109 -5.54 28.94 -25.71
N VAL A 110 -4.50 29.43 -25.04
CA VAL A 110 -4.54 29.81 -23.62
C VAL A 110 -4.24 31.30 -23.47
N ASP A 111 -5.16 32.01 -22.81
CA ASP A 111 -5.11 33.47 -22.59
C ASP A 111 -4.26 33.90 -21.39
N ASP A 112 -3.80 32.93 -20.58
CA ASP A 112 -3.08 33.20 -19.34
C ASP A 112 -1.75 33.89 -19.68
N GLY A 113 -1.77 35.22 -19.62
CA GLY A 113 -0.74 36.10 -20.14
C GLY A 113 0.62 35.64 -19.66
N ALA A 114 1.51 35.30 -20.59
CA ALA A 114 2.72 34.59 -20.26
C ALA A 114 3.49 35.34 -19.17
N SER A 115 3.56 34.71 -18.00
CA SER A 115 4.59 35.05 -17.05
C SER A 115 5.92 34.75 -17.72
N PRO A 116 6.94 35.59 -17.53
CA PRO A 116 8.29 35.18 -17.89
C PRO A 116 8.65 33.84 -17.24
N ASP A 117 9.55 33.12 -17.90
CA ASP A 117 10.15 31.85 -17.47
C ASP A 117 9.22 30.62 -17.51
N ARG A 118 8.31 30.56 -18.49
CA ARG A 118 7.52 29.35 -18.78
C ARG A 118 8.22 28.40 -19.74
N ARG A 119 8.21 27.11 -19.43
CA ARG A 119 8.77 26.08 -20.29
C ARG A 119 7.79 25.73 -21.42
N VAL A 120 8.27 25.82 -22.65
CA VAL A 120 7.47 25.67 -23.86
C VAL A 120 8.12 24.73 -24.86
N ARG A 121 7.32 24.17 -25.77
CA ARG A 121 7.78 23.38 -26.91
C ARG A 121 7.08 23.80 -28.19
N THR A 122 7.71 23.51 -29.33
CA THR A 122 7.16 23.78 -30.67
C THR A 122 7.70 22.77 -31.69
N PHE A 123 6.99 22.58 -32.81
CA PHE A 123 7.33 21.64 -33.87
C PHE A 123 7.33 22.37 -35.22
N GLY A 124 8.42 22.28 -35.97
CA GLY A 124 8.59 23.01 -37.23
C GLY A 124 9.36 22.22 -38.28
N PHE A 125 9.46 22.76 -39.49
CA PHE A 125 9.96 22.09 -40.70
C PHE A 125 11.17 22.81 -41.30
N PRO A 126 12.30 22.88 -40.57
CA PRO A 126 13.44 23.64 -41.05
C PRO A 126 14.21 22.87 -42.12
N ALA A 127 14.97 23.58 -42.96
CA ALA A 127 15.68 22.98 -44.09
C ALA A 127 16.48 21.72 -43.71
N GLY A 128 16.29 20.64 -44.47
CA GLY A 128 16.87 19.32 -44.24
C GLY A 128 16.05 18.39 -43.33
N TYR A 129 14.92 18.87 -42.79
CA TYR A 129 14.02 18.12 -41.92
C TYR A 129 12.56 18.30 -42.35
N ASP A 130 12.24 17.84 -43.56
CA ASP A 130 10.92 18.05 -44.16
C ASP A 130 9.80 17.37 -43.35
N ASP A 131 10.09 16.27 -42.64
CA ASP A 131 9.17 15.56 -41.74
C ASP A 131 8.98 16.25 -40.37
N GLY A 132 9.76 17.31 -40.11
CA GLY A 132 9.66 18.16 -38.94
C GLY A 132 10.51 17.72 -37.74
N VAL A 133 10.79 18.67 -36.86
CA VAL A 133 11.58 18.48 -35.64
C VAL A 133 11.01 19.28 -34.48
N TRP A 134 11.21 18.75 -33.27
CA TRP A 134 10.84 19.42 -32.02
C TRP A 134 11.92 20.39 -31.55
N SER A 135 11.50 21.53 -31.01
CA SER A 135 12.33 22.41 -30.19
C SER A 135 11.66 22.62 -28.84
N THR A 136 12.47 22.70 -27.77
CA THR A 136 12.00 22.98 -26.39
C THR A 136 12.85 24.09 -25.80
N GLY A 137 12.24 24.97 -25.03
CA GLY A 137 12.87 26.16 -24.52
C GLY A 137 12.03 26.87 -23.47
N TRP A 138 12.38 28.12 -23.23
CA TRP A 138 11.76 28.98 -22.21
C TRP A 138 11.22 30.24 -22.86
N LEU A 139 9.96 30.56 -22.59
CA LEU A 139 9.41 31.89 -22.79
C LEU A 139 9.98 32.80 -21.71
N ARG A 140 10.66 33.87 -22.11
CA ARG A 140 11.18 34.89 -21.21
C ARG A 140 10.18 36.05 -21.10
N GLY A 141 10.68 37.26 -20.88
CA GLY A 141 9.86 38.47 -20.82
C GLY A 141 9.33 38.93 -22.19
N ARG A 142 8.40 39.89 -22.13
CA ARG A 142 7.92 40.64 -23.30
C ARG A 142 9.01 41.59 -23.78
N GLN A 143 9.23 41.64 -25.09
CA GLN A 143 10.05 42.66 -25.75
C GLN A 143 9.16 43.67 -26.50
N GLY A 144 9.76 44.63 -27.22
CA GLY A 144 9.02 45.61 -28.04
C GLY A 144 8.02 44.94 -29.01
N ALA A 145 6.96 45.68 -29.39
CA ALA A 145 5.83 45.19 -30.20
C ALA A 145 4.99 44.04 -29.60
N ASP A 146 5.09 43.80 -28.30
CA ASP A 146 4.30 42.78 -27.58
C ASP A 146 4.60 41.32 -27.99
N TRP A 147 5.84 41.03 -28.39
CA TRP A 147 6.32 39.67 -28.65
C TRP A 147 7.00 39.07 -27.44
N PHE A 148 6.97 37.74 -27.32
CA PHE A 148 7.79 37.04 -26.34
C PHE A 148 9.12 36.61 -26.93
N GLN A 149 10.16 36.68 -26.12
CA GLN A 149 11.43 36.03 -26.42
C GLN A 149 11.37 34.55 -26.03
N TYR A 150 11.82 33.68 -26.95
CA TYR A 150 12.01 32.25 -26.75
C TYR A 150 13.51 31.94 -26.70
N ASP A 151 13.97 31.36 -25.60
CA ASP A 151 15.33 30.84 -25.47
C ASP A 151 15.33 29.33 -25.62
N THR A 152 16.00 28.81 -26.64
CA THR A 152 16.13 27.36 -26.83
C THR A 152 16.96 26.75 -25.70
N ASP A 153 16.49 25.64 -25.12
CA ASP A 153 17.27 24.86 -24.15
C ASP A 153 18.63 24.46 -24.75
N PRO A 154 19.77 24.74 -24.08
CA PRO A 154 21.08 24.37 -24.60
C PRO A 154 21.28 22.88 -24.89
N ALA A 155 20.48 22.01 -24.25
CA ALA A 155 20.46 20.57 -24.47
C ALA A 155 19.52 20.13 -25.61
N ALA A 156 18.67 21.02 -26.14
CA ALA A 156 17.82 20.71 -27.28
C ALA A 156 18.67 20.56 -28.55
N GLN A 157 18.38 19.52 -29.35
CA GLN A 157 19.15 19.22 -30.57
C GLN A 157 18.96 20.28 -31.67
N HIS A 158 17.84 21.03 -31.66
CA HIS A 158 17.49 21.99 -32.71
C HIS A 158 17.00 23.32 -32.13
N GLY A 159 17.70 24.40 -32.49
CA GLY A 159 17.23 25.78 -32.29
C GLY A 159 16.12 26.15 -33.27
N ILE A 160 15.30 27.14 -32.87
CA ILE A 160 14.29 27.73 -33.75
C ILE A 160 14.99 28.50 -34.88
N ARG A 161 14.59 28.22 -36.12
CA ARG A 161 15.12 28.81 -37.37
C ARG A 161 14.03 28.86 -38.44
N GLN A 162 14.37 29.34 -39.64
CA GLN A 162 13.45 29.32 -40.79
C GLN A 162 12.85 27.92 -41.00
N GLY A 163 11.51 27.86 -41.12
CA GLY A 163 10.70 26.63 -41.15
C GLY A 163 9.89 26.38 -39.87
N PHE A 164 10.19 27.06 -38.77
CA PHE A 164 9.34 27.08 -37.56
C PHE A 164 8.29 28.21 -37.57
N SER A 165 8.44 29.22 -38.44
CA SER A 165 7.48 30.33 -38.51
C SER A 165 6.05 29.83 -38.72
N GLY A 166 5.13 30.33 -37.91
CA GLY A 166 3.73 29.94 -37.90
C GLY A 166 3.41 28.70 -37.06
N ALA A 167 4.41 28.03 -36.47
CA ALA A 167 4.18 26.88 -35.60
C ALA A 167 3.50 27.29 -34.28
N PRO A 168 2.62 26.44 -33.71
CA PRO A 168 2.10 26.66 -32.37
C PRO A 168 3.20 26.50 -31.32
N MET A 169 3.13 27.30 -30.26
CA MET A 169 3.98 27.20 -29.09
C MET A 169 3.15 26.71 -27.91
N TRP A 170 3.39 25.46 -27.49
CA TRP A 170 2.67 24.86 -26.36
C TRP A 170 3.39 25.08 -25.06
N ASP A 171 2.63 25.50 -24.05
CA ASP A 171 3.04 25.46 -22.66
C ASP A 171 3.07 24.02 -22.16
N THR A 172 4.22 23.62 -21.60
CA THR A 172 4.45 22.21 -21.24
C THR A 172 3.58 21.72 -20.07
N ASP A 173 3.10 22.63 -19.23
CA ASP A 173 2.27 22.31 -18.05
C ASP A 173 0.77 22.21 -18.42
N SER A 174 0.26 23.21 -19.14
CA SER A 174 -1.15 23.30 -19.52
C SER A 174 -1.49 22.52 -20.79
N GLY A 175 -0.51 22.24 -21.64
CA GLY A 175 -0.68 21.62 -22.97
C GLY A 175 -1.40 22.51 -23.98
N GLY A 176 -1.64 23.78 -23.64
CA GLY A 176 -2.30 24.75 -24.51
C GLY A 176 -1.30 25.63 -25.25
N VAL A 177 -1.74 26.17 -26.38
CA VAL A 177 -0.98 27.10 -27.21
C VAL A 177 -0.99 28.49 -26.57
N VAL A 178 0.19 28.96 -26.19
CA VAL A 178 0.41 30.28 -25.55
C VAL A 178 0.89 31.34 -26.55
N GLY A 179 1.27 30.91 -27.75
CA GLY A 179 1.63 31.81 -28.84
C GLY A 179 1.94 31.07 -30.14
N MET A 180 2.33 31.83 -31.15
CA MET A 180 2.76 31.34 -32.47
C MET A 180 4.18 31.80 -32.74
N VAL A 181 5.05 30.90 -33.21
CA VAL A 181 6.46 31.19 -33.46
C VAL A 181 6.61 32.15 -34.64
N VAL A 182 7.44 33.18 -34.47
CA VAL A 182 7.95 34.06 -35.52
C VAL A 182 9.47 33.94 -35.48
N ALA A 183 10.04 33.21 -36.43
CA ALA A 183 11.49 33.05 -36.45
C ALA A 183 12.16 34.41 -36.76
N ALA A 184 13.20 34.76 -36.01
CA ALA A 184 14.07 35.89 -36.33
C ALA A 184 15.54 35.43 -36.39
N ASP A 185 16.21 36.04 -37.37
CA ASP A 185 17.62 36.04 -37.71
C ASP A 185 18.25 34.82 -38.41
N HIS A 186 19.09 35.14 -39.40
CA HIS A 186 19.76 34.21 -40.31
C HIS A 186 21.10 33.70 -39.76
N ASP A 187 21.48 34.14 -38.56
CA ASP A 187 22.79 33.87 -37.98
C ASP A 187 22.78 32.60 -37.12
N ALA A 188 23.51 31.58 -37.56
CA ALA A 188 23.52 30.23 -36.95
C ALA A 188 24.04 30.20 -35.49
N GLY A 189 24.55 31.33 -34.97
CA GLY A 189 25.02 31.49 -33.60
C GLY A 189 23.97 31.97 -32.59
N ILE A 190 22.80 32.46 -33.04
CA ILE A 190 21.77 33.05 -32.16
C ILE A 190 20.73 31.97 -31.83
N ARG A 191 20.54 31.66 -30.53
CA ARG A 191 19.59 30.63 -30.04
C ARG A 191 18.23 31.20 -29.60
N THR A 192 18.03 32.48 -29.87
CA THR A 192 16.88 33.27 -29.44
C THR A 192 15.91 33.44 -30.61
N ALA A 193 14.63 33.17 -30.38
CA ALA A 193 13.56 33.40 -31.34
C ALA A 193 12.42 34.22 -30.71
N TYR A 194 11.41 34.58 -31.49
CA TYR A 194 10.26 35.33 -30.99
C TYR A 194 8.95 34.59 -31.20
N ALA A 195 7.93 34.98 -30.44
CA ALA A 195 6.58 34.44 -30.58
C ALA A 195 5.52 35.52 -30.38
N ILE A 196 4.47 35.47 -31.20
CA ILE A 196 3.28 36.30 -31.06
C ILE A 196 2.37 35.68 -29.98
N PRO A 197 2.04 36.40 -28.89
CA PRO A 197 1.16 35.91 -27.83
C PRO A 197 -0.24 35.58 -28.34
N THR A 198 -0.90 34.58 -27.73
CA THR A 198 -2.31 34.25 -28.00
C THR A 198 -3.25 35.45 -27.92
N ARG A 199 -3.06 36.34 -26.94
CA ARG A 199 -3.85 37.58 -26.81
C ARG A 199 -3.79 38.45 -28.06
N THR A 200 -2.60 38.54 -28.64
CA THR A 200 -2.34 39.33 -29.85
C THR A 200 -2.98 38.66 -31.06
N LEU A 201 -2.85 37.34 -31.20
CA LEU A 201 -3.54 36.57 -32.24
C LEU A 201 -5.06 36.79 -32.19
N ARG A 202 -5.66 36.79 -30.99
CA ARG A 202 -7.10 37.09 -30.79
C ARG A 202 -7.47 38.53 -31.13
N THR A 203 -6.56 39.47 -30.91
CA THR A 203 -6.79 40.88 -31.27
C THR A 203 -6.82 41.04 -32.80
N SER A 204 -5.91 40.37 -33.51
CA SER A 204 -5.83 40.37 -34.98
C SER A 204 -7.00 39.63 -35.64
N TRP A 205 -7.57 38.63 -34.97
CA TRP A 205 -8.77 37.94 -35.44
C TRP A 205 -9.75 37.66 -34.28
N PRO A 206 -10.67 38.60 -33.97
CA PRO A 206 -11.59 38.49 -32.82
C PRO A 206 -12.46 37.23 -32.79
N ALA A 207 -12.80 36.65 -33.95
CA ALA A 207 -13.57 35.41 -34.04
C ALA A 207 -12.81 34.17 -33.51
N LEU A 208 -11.50 34.27 -33.24
CA LEU A 208 -10.76 33.29 -32.45
C LEU A 208 -11.31 33.18 -31.01
N GLY A 209 -11.92 34.25 -30.48
CA GLY A 209 -12.54 34.25 -29.15
C GLY A 209 -13.78 33.36 -29.03
N ASP A 210 -14.52 33.17 -30.13
CA ASP A 210 -15.70 32.30 -30.20
C ASP A 210 -15.33 30.86 -30.62
N ALA A 211 -14.19 30.68 -31.31
CA ALA A 211 -13.70 29.40 -31.82
C ALA A 211 -12.69 28.69 -30.89
N SER A 212 -12.10 29.40 -29.93
CA SER A 212 -11.11 28.84 -29.00
C SER A 212 -11.79 28.28 -27.76
N LEU A 213 -11.81 26.95 -27.64
CA LEU A 213 -12.29 26.27 -26.44
C LEU A 213 -11.47 26.76 -25.23
N ALA A 214 -12.17 27.40 -24.29
CA ALA A 214 -11.61 27.91 -23.05
C ALA A 214 -10.80 26.82 -22.31
N VAL A 215 -9.91 27.27 -21.42
CA VAL A 215 -9.26 26.35 -20.48
C VAL A 215 -10.35 25.55 -19.76
N SER A 216 -10.21 24.21 -19.72
CA SER A 216 -11.20 23.34 -19.06
C SER A 216 -11.49 23.90 -17.66
N PRO A 217 -12.76 24.15 -17.32
CA PRO A 217 -13.11 24.73 -16.03
C PRO A 217 -12.96 23.73 -14.87
N PHE A 218 -12.69 22.46 -15.19
CA PHE A 218 -12.48 21.38 -14.25
C PHE A 218 -10.98 21.07 -14.10
N ARG A 219 -10.53 20.79 -12.88
CA ARG A 219 -9.11 20.69 -12.53
C ARG A 219 -8.57 19.24 -12.48
N ALA A 220 -9.31 18.28 -13.01
CA ALA A 220 -8.98 16.86 -12.94
C ALA A 220 -8.68 16.38 -11.51
N LEU A 221 -7.43 16.03 -11.19
CA LEU A 221 -7.00 15.60 -9.87
C LEU A 221 -6.29 16.70 -9.05
N GLU A 222 -6.10 17.88 -9.64
CA GLU A 222 -5.48 19.01 -8.95
C GLU A 222 -6.49 19.72 -8.04
N PRO A 223 -6.06 20.20 -6.86
CA PRO A 223 -6.89 21.08 -6.05
C PRO A 223 -7.07 22.43 -6.75
N PHE A 224 -8.27 23.02 -6.60
CA PHE A 224 -8.51 24.39 -7.06
C PHE A 224 -7.60 25.35 -6.28
N GLN A 225 -6.93 26.23 -7.00
CA GLN A 225 -6.07 27.28 -6.44
C GLN A 225 -6.85 28.59 -6.31
N GLU A 226 -6.25 29.58 -5.67
CA GLU A 226 -6.87 30.91 -5.48
C GLU A 226 -7.25 31.58 -6.82
N ARG A 227 -6.42 31.42 -7.85
CA ARG A 227 -6.70 31.90 -9.22
C ARG A 227 -7.96 31.25 -9.83
N ASP A 228 -8.33 30.07 -9.36
CA ASP A 228 -9.48 29.31 -9.86
C ASP A 228 -10.77 29.63 -9.08
N ALA A 229 -10.75 30.61 -8.17
CA ALA A 229 -11.90 30.96 -7.32
C ALA A 229 -13.19 31.24 -8.10
N ALA A 230 -13.08 31.80 -9.30
CA ALA A 230 -14.24 32.07 -10.16
C ALA A 230 -14.91 30.79 -10.71
N LEU A 231 -14.20 29.65 -10.70
CA LEU A 231 -14.65 28.35 -11.16
C LEU A 231 -15.06 27.41 -9.99
N PHE A 232 -14.79 27.84 -8.75
CA PHE A 232 -15.05 27.05 -7.55
C PHE A 232 -16.45 27.35 -6.98
N HIS A 233 -17.35 26.37 -7.06
CA HIS A 233 -18.76 26.53 -6.69
C HIS A 233 -19.25 25.41 -5.77
N GLY A 234 -20.33 25.66 -5.03
CA GLY A 234 -20.98 24.70 -4.14
C GLY A 234 -20.38 24.64 -2.73
N ARG A 235 -19.44 25.52 -2.39
CA ARG A 235 -18.77 25.56 -1.08
C ARG A 235 -18.65 26.98 -0.51
N GLU A 236 -19.47 27.89 -1.01
CA GLU A 236 -19.48 29.30 -0.60
C GLU A 236 -19.85 29.47 0.89
N ASP A 237 -20.78 28.66 1.41
CA ASP A 237 -21.23 28.71 2.80
C ASP A 237 -20.14 28.24 3.79
N PRO A 238 -19.53 27.05 3.63
CA PRO A 238 -18.39 26.64 4.45
C PRO A 238 -17.23 27.64 4.42
N ALA A 239 -16.90 28.21 3.26
CA ALA A 239 -15.82 29.19 3.12
C ALA A 239 -16.09 30.44 3.98
N ARG A 240 -17.30 31.00 3.90
CA ARG A 240 -17.71 32.15 4.72
C ARG A 240 -17.63 31.86 6.22
N ARG A 241 -18.13 30.71 6.67
CA ARG A 241 -18.10 30.32 8.09
C ARG A 241 -16.68 30.15 8.63
N ILE A 242 -15.74 29.66 7.82
CA ILE A 242 -14.32 29.58 8.21
C ILE A 242 -13.76 31.00 8.36
N VAL A 243 -14.02 31.90 7.40
CA VAL A 243 -13.57 33.29 7.46
C VAL A 243 -14.12 34.02 8.69
N ASP A 244 -15.41 33.87 8.98
CA ASP A 244 -16.06 34.46 10.17
C ASP A 244 -15.39 33.97 11.45
N ARG A 245 -15.07 32.67 11.52
CA ARG A 245 -14.40 32.05 12.67
C ARG A 245 -12.98 32.55 12.85
N LEU A 246 -12.24 32.74 11.77
CA LEU A 246 -10.92 33.38 11.79
C LEU A 246 -10.98 34.86 12.25
N GLY A 247 -12.17 35.45 12.38
CA GLY A 247 -12.36 36.77 12.98
C GLY A 247 -12.14 36.80 14.50
N TYR A 248 -12.40 35.69 15.21
CA TYR A 248 -12.35 35.64 16.68
C TYR A 248 -11.58 34.45 17.24
N ALA A 249 -11.40 33.36 16.49
CA ALA A 249 -10.66 32.20 16.94
C ALA A 249 -9.15 32.33 16.66
N PRO A 250 -8.27 32.05 17.65
CA PRO A 250 -6.82 32.03 17.43
C PRO A 250 -6.37 30.82 16.59
N ALA A 251 -7.07 29.70 16.71
CA ALA A 251 -6.81 28.47 15.97
C ALA A 251 -8.11 27.90 15.42
N THR A 252 -8.09 27.41 14.18
CA THR A 252 -9.17 26.64 13.56
C THR A 252 -8.57 25.40 12.91
N CYS A 253 -9.16 24.24 13.15
CA CYS A 253 -8.77 22.98 12.52
C CYS A 253 -9.88 22.50 11.59
N LEU A 254 -9.65 22.60 10.28
CA LEU A 254 -10.51 22.08 9.23
C LEU A 254 -10.31 20.57 9.10
N VAL A 255 -11.27 19.80 9.59
CA VAL A 255 -11.23 18.34 9.62
C VAL A 255 -12.21 17.75 8.60
N GLY A 256 -11.79 16.78 7.80
CA GLY A 256 -12.69 16.06 6.91
C GLY A 256 -12.03 14.88 6.19
N PRO A 257 -12.81 13.97 5.59
CA PRO A 257 -12.28 12.80 4.87
C PRO A 257 -11.29 13.18 3.75
N SER A 258 -10.42 12.24 3.34
CA SER A 258 -9.60 12.43 2.13
C SER A 258 -10.52 12.67 0.92
N GLY A 259 -10.11 13.51 -0.02
CA GLY A 259 -10.92 13.85 -1.20
C GLY A 259 -12.10 14.81 -0.99
N SER A 260 -12.46 15.19 0.25
CA SER A 260 -13.61 16.09 0.54
C SER A 260 -13.48 17.55 0.05
N GLY A 261 -12.36 17.90 -0.59
CA GLY A 261 -12.12 19.24 -1.13
C GLY A 261 -11.54 20.24 -0.13
N LYS A 262 -10.92 19.79 0.97
CA LYS A 262 -10.31 20.67 2.00
C LYS A 262 -9.32 21.69 1.40
N SER A 263 -8.32 21.22 0.66
CA SER A 263 -7.32 22.11 0.03
C SER A 263 -8.01 23.08 -0.94
N SER A 264 -8.89 22.59 -1.82
CA SER A 264 -9.68 23.46 -2.73
C SER A 264 -10.50 24.52 -1.98
N LEU A 265 -11.13 24.14 -0.86
CA LEU A 265 -11.88 25.07 -0.01
C LEU A 265 -10.97 26.14 0.60
N LEU A 266 -9.79 25.75 1.11
CA LEU A 266 -8.81 26.69 1.65
C LEU A 266 -8.32 27.68 0.57
N PHE A 267 -7.88 27.17 -0.57
CA PHE A 267 -7.24 27.97 -1.61
C PHE A 267 -8.22 28.77 -2.47
N ALA A 268 -9.31 28.17 -2.95
CA ALA A 268 -10.24 28.79 -3.87
C ALA A 268 -11.51 29.35 -3.19
N GLY A 269 -11.77 28.97 -1.94
CA GLY A 269 -12.90 29.49 -1.15
C GLY A 269 -12.48 30.52 -0.10
N VAL A 270 -11.58 30.14 0.81
CA VAL A 270 -11.23 30.93 2.01
C VAL A 270 -10.25 32.06 1.69
N LEU A 271 -9.13 31.77 1.02
CA LEU A 271 -8.11 32.78 0.69
C LEU A 271 -8.66 33.98 -0.12
N PRO A 272 -9.48 33.78 -1.18
CA PRO A 272 -10.04 34.90 -1.93
C PRO A 272 -10.94 35.78 -1.08
N LEU A 273 -11.73 35.20 -0.17
CA LEU A 273 -12.60 35.96 0.74
C LEU A 273 -11.79 36.77 1.76
N LEU A 274 -10.70 36.21 2.27
CA LEU A 274 -9.78 36.91 3.18
C LEU A 274 -9.12 38.11 2.49
N ARG A 275 -8.76 37.99 1.21
CA ARG A 275 -8.09 39.05 0.44
C ARG A 275 -9.05 40.07 -0.19
N GLY A 276 -10.27 39.65 -0.55
CA GLY A 276 -11.25 40.46 -1.30
C GLY A 276 -12.33 41.18 -0.47
N GLY A 277 -12.45 40.90 0.84
CA GLY A 277 -13.48 41.51 1.69
C GLY A 277 -13.28 43.03 1.89
N ARG A 278 -14.38 43.80 1.91
CA ARG A 278 -14.41 45.23 2.32
C ARG A 278 -13.91 45.34 3.77
N GLY A 279 -12.59 45.51 3.93
CA GLY A 279 -11.88 45.59 5.22
C GLY A 279 -11.00 44.38 5.60
N GLY A 280 -10.98 43.29 4.81
CA GLY A 280 -10.41 42.00 5.23
C GLY A 280 -8.91 41.77 5.02
N GLY A 281 -8.26 42.50 4.09
CA GLY A 281 -6.84 42.32 3.77
C GLY A 281 -5.89 43.37 4.35
N GLN A 282 -6.41 44.44 4.97
CA GLN A 282 -5.59 45.62 5.28
C GLN A 282 -4.72 45.48 6.54
N GLY A 283 -5.03 44.56 7.46
CA GLY A 283 -4.27 44.37 8.71
C GLY A 283 -3.70 42.95 8.94
N ARG A 284 -3.78 42.04 7.97
CA ARG A 284 -3.34 40.65 8.14
C ARG A 284 -2.43 40.18 7.02
N GLU A 285 -1.33 39.53 7.39
CA GLU A 285 -0.45 38.79 6.47
C GLU A 285 -0.83 37.32 6.45
N THR A 286 -0.78 36.64 5.30
CA THR A 286 -1.19 35.23 5.18
C THR A 286 -0.09 34.38 4.56
N VAL A 287 0.30 33.33 5.27
CA VAL A 287 1.31 32.36 4.86
C VAL A 287 0.67 30.99 4.77
N VAL A 288 0.95 30.26 3.68
CA VAL A 288 0.53 28.86 3.54
C VAL A 288 1.76 27.98 3.52
N LEU A 289 1.72 26.87 4.26
CA LEU A 289 2.72 25.83 4.19
C LEU A 289 2.09 24.43 4.21
N ARG A 290 2.82 23.46 3.67
CA ARG A 290 2.51 22.03 3.74
C ARG A 290 3.69 21.33 4.39
N PRO A 291 3.57 20.76 5.60
CA PRO A 291 4.73 20.29 6.36
C PRO A 291 5.61 19.22 5.69
N GLY A 292 5.12 18.55 4.64
CA GLY A 292 5.88 17.61 3.83
C GLY A 292 6.55 18.20 2.58
N ARG A 293 6.45 19.51 2.31
CA ARG A 293 7.03 20.18 1.12
C ARG A 293 7.39 21.66 1.35
N PRO A 294 8.53 22.16 0.85
CA PRO A 294 9.83 21.51 0.74
C PRO A 294 10.61 21.64 2.07
N GLY A 295 11.44 20.65 2.39
CA GLY A 295 12.28 20.66 3.58
C GLY A 295 12.32 19.32 4.33
N PRO A 296 13.44 19.01 5.03
CA PRO A 296 13.63 17.73 5.72
C PRO A 296 12.72 17.54 6.94
N ASN A 297 12.14 18.63 7.47
CA ASN A 297 11.31 18.63 8.67
C ASN A 297 10.30 19.81 8.68
N PRO A 298 9.21 19.74 9.48
CA PRO A 298 8.18 20.80 9.54
C PRO A 298 8.68 22.19 9.97
N LEU A 299 9.71 22.27 10.81
CA LEU A 299 10.28 23.55 11.25
C LEU A 299 11.03 24.27 10.12
N ALA A 300 11.77 23.53 9.30
CA ALA A 300 12.48 24.05 8.14
C ALA A 300 11.48 24.61 7.12
N THR A 301 10.37 23.90 6.88
CA THR A 301 9.29 24.38 6.01
C THR A 301 8.63 25.64 6.58
N LEU A 302 8.41 25.71 7.90
CA LEU A 302 7.92 26.94 8.53
C LEU A 302 8.90 28.10 8.35
N ALA A 303 10.20 27.87 8.57
CA ALA A 303 11.23 28.89 8.36
C ALA A 303 11.26 29.39 6.91
N LEU A 304 11.22 28.48 5.94
CA LEU A 304 11.16 28.81 4.51
C LEU A 304 9.92 29.64 4.15
N ALA A 305 8.77 29.33 4.76
CA ALA A 305 7.54 30.06 4.51
C ALA A 305 7.55 31.48 5.12
N LEU A 306 8.28 31.69 6.23
CA LEU A 306 8.35 32.99 6.92
C LEU A 306 9.48 33.90 6.40
N LEU A 307 10.57 33.33 5.88
CA LEU A 307 11.75 34.07 5.43
C LEU A 307 11.47 35.18 4.40
N PRO A 308 10.68 34.94 3.33
CA PRO A 308 10.35 35.98 2.35
C PRO A 308 9.67 37.20 2.97
N LEU A 309 8.95 37.01 4.08
CA LEU A 309 8.27 38.09 4.81
C LEU A 309 9.17 38.75 5.85
N LEU A 310 10.13 38.03 6.43
CA LEU A 310 11.09 38.59 7.38
C LEU A 310 12.19 39.38 6.68
N GLU A 311 12.60 38.96 5.49
CA GLU A 311 13.73 39.51 4.73
C GLU A 311 13.37 39.67 3.23
N PRO A 312 12.38 40.53 2.90
CA PRO A 312 11.92 40.73 1.51
C PRO A 312 13.00 41.32 0.60
N ASP A 313 14.01 41.98 1.18
CA ASP A 313 15.09 42.63 0.43
C ASP A 313 16.27 41.69 0.13
N LEU A 314 16.33 40.52 0.78
CA LEU A 314 17.38 39.55 0.52
C LEU A 314 17.11 38.77 -0.78
N PRO A 315 18.13 38.54 -1.63
CA PRO A 315 18.07 37.57 -2.71
C PRO A 315 17.67 36.18 -2.21
N GLU A 316 17.13 35.35 -3.11
CA GLU A 316 16.70 33.99 -2.79
C GLU A 316 17.82 33.16 -2.15
N THR A 317 19.05 33.28 -2.66
CA THR A 317 20.25 32.61 -2.12
C THR A 317 20.54 33.01 -0.68
N ASP A 318 20.51 34.30 -0.37
CA ASP A 318 20.85 34.80 0.97
C ASP A 318 19.77 34.44 2.00
N ARG A 319 18.50 34.32 1.55
CA ARG A 319 17.42 33.80 2.40
C ARG A 319 17.64 32.32 2.74
N LEU A 320 18.13 31.52 1.79
CA LEU A 320 18.46 30.11 2.04
C LEU A 320 19.59 29.98 3.08
N GLU A 321 20.60 30.86 3.03
CA GLU A 321 21.65 30.91 4.06
C GLU A 321 21.13 31.32 5.44
N ALA A 322 20.11 32.19 5.51
CA ALA A 322 19.50 32.63 6.75
C ALA A 322 18.58 31.56 7.41
N ARG A 323 18.11 30.56 6.65
CA ARG A 323 17.18 29.51 7.12
C ARG A 323 17.62 28.78 8.38
N PRO A 324 18.86 28.23 8.50
CA PRO A 324 19.27 27.46 9.69
C PRO A 324 19.31 28.31 10.97
N ARG A 325 19.45 29.64 10.84
CA ARG A 325 19.36 30.55 11.98
C ARG A 325 17.92 30.71 12.44
N LEU A 326 16.98 30.90 11.51
CA LEU A 326 15.56 30.99 11.84
C LEU A 326 15.01 29.67 12.39
N GLU A 327 15.41 28.53 11.83
CA GLU A 327 15.02 27.22 12.36
C GLU A 327 15.43 27.04 13.83
N ARG A 328 16.66 27.44 14.19
CA ARG A 328 17.12 27.40 15.59
C ARG A 328 16.29 28.31 16.50
N LEU A 329 16.02 29.54 16.08
CA LEU A 329 15.16 30.45 16.84
C LEU A 329 13.77 29.87 17.09
N LEU A 330 13.14 29.30 16.06
CA LEU A 330 11.83 28.66 16.20
C LEU A 330 11.88 27.46 17.15
N ARG A 331 12.96 26.67 17.10
CA ARG A 331 13.19 25.52 17.98
C ARG A 331 13.40 25.93 19.44
N ASP A 332 14.03 27.07 19.66
CA ASP A 332 14.28 27.65 20.99
C ASP A 332 13.05 28.37 21.57
N GLY A 333 11.92 28.41 20.83
CA GLY A 333 10.65 28.98 21.27
C GLY A 333 10.46 30.46 20.93
N GLU A 334 11.32 31.04 20.08
CA GLU A 334 11.31 32.47 19.72
C GLU A 334 10.25 32.85 18.66
N MET A 335 9.19 32.05 18.52
CA MET A 335 8.06 32.40 17.64
C MET A 335 7.44 33.78 17.96
N PRO A 336 7.30 34.21 19.23
CA PRO A 336 6.81 35.55 19.54
C PRO A 336 7.63 36.67 18.87
N ALA A 337 8.95 36.65 19.05
CA ALA A 337 9.86 37.63 18.49
C ALA A 337 9.87 37.60 16.94
N VAL A 338 9.76 36.41 16.35
CA VAL A 338 9.66 36.23 14.90
C VAL A 338 8.38 36.87 14.36
N VAL A 339 7.23 36.61 14.99
CA VAL A 339 5.92 37.17 14.57
C VAL A 339 5.90 38.68 14.75
N GLU A 340 6.34 39.20 15.90
CA GLU A 340 6.40 40.64 16.15
C GLU A 340 7.25 41.37 15.10
N ARG A 341 8.44 40.85 14.81
CA ARG A 341 9.33 41.41 13.78
C ARG A 341 8.71 41.35 12.39
N LEU A 342 8.09 40.22 12.04
CA LEU A 342 7.43 40.04 10.74
C LEU A 342 6.31 41.06 10.57
N LEU A 343 5.43 41.18 11.57
CA LEU A 343 4.29 42.09 11.55
C LEU A 343 4.72 43.55 11.49
N ALA A 344 5.73 43.94 12.27
CA ALA A 344 6.32 45.27 12.22
C ALA A 344 6.90 45.58 10.83
N ARG A 345 7.58 44.61 10.20
CA ARG A 345 8.20 44.81 8.88
C ARG A 345 7.20 44.84 7.74
N GLN A 346 6.15 44.03 7.82
CA GLN A 346 5.07 43.99 6.82
C GLN A 346 4.02 45.10 7.02
N GLY A 347 4.07 45.81 8.15
CA GLY A 347 3.07 46.82 8.51
C GLY A 347 1.68 46.19 8.69
N LYS A 348 1.61 45.02 9.34
CA LYS A 348 0.39 44.24 9.56
C LYS A 348 0.16 44.03 11.06
N ASP A 349 -1.09 43.81 11.44
CA ASP A 349 -1.48 43.57 12.84
C ASP A 349 -1.51 42.09 13.21
N ARG A 350 -1.72 41.21 12.21
CA ARG A 350 -1.86 39.75 12.42
C ARG A 350 -1.20 38.93 11.33
N LEU A 351 -0.72 37.75 11.69
CA LEU A 351 -0.20 36.73 10.79
C LEU A 351 -1.14 35.52 10.83
N LEU A 352 -1.74 35.16 9.70
CA LEU A 352 -2.47 33.91 9.54
C LEU A 352 -1.55 32.87 8.90
N LEU A 353 -1.30 31.80 9.64
CA LEU A 353 -0.55 30.65 9.19
C LEU A 353 -1.52 29.53 8.83
N ILE A 354 -1.62 29.21 7.55
CA ILE A 354 -2.39 28.08 7.05
C ILE A 354 -1.44 26.89 6.88
N VAL A 355 -1.71 25.82 7.61
CA VAL A 355 -0.96 24.57 7.49
C VAL A 355 -1.86 23.54 6.81
N ASP A 356 -1.71 23.40 5.48
CA ASP A 356 -2.46 22.41 4.71
C ASP A 356 -1.80 21.02 4.83
N GLN A 357 -2.61 19.97 4.78
CA GLN A 357 -2.19 18.57 4.92
C GLN A 357 -1.31 18.35 6.17
N PHE A 358 -1.78 18.82 7.32
CA PHE A 358 -1.07 18.71 8.60
C PHE A 358 -0.73 17.26 8.96
N GLU A 359 -1.52 16.28 8.49
CA GLU A 359 -1.22 14.86 8.64
C GLU A 359 0.20 14.46 8.20
N GLU A 360 0.83 15.20 7.28
CA GLU A 360 2.20 14.91 6.82
C GLU A 360 3.24 15.14 7.93
N ALA A 361 2.98 16.06 8.87
CA ALA A 361 3.83 16.26 10.04
C ALA A 361 3.75 15.09 11.03
N LEU A 362 2.71 14.26 10.93
CA LEU A 362 2.44 13.14 11.84
C LEU A 362 3.06 11.81 11.35
N VAL A 363 3.69 11.78 10.17
CA VAL A 363 4.19 10.54 9.53
C VAL A 363 5.68 10.64 9.20
N GLY A 364 6.39 9.50 9.25
CA GLY A 364 7.75 9.39 8.72
C GLY A 364 8.81 10.21 9.48
N PRO A 365 9.91 10.62 8.82
CA PRO A 365 11.00 11.40 9.41
C PRO A 365 10.57 12.76 9.97
N ALA A 366 9.49 13.33 9.45
CA ALA A 366 8.94 14.64 9.85
C ALA A 366 8.51 14.69 11.32
N GLN A 367 8.16 13.54 11.93
CA GLN A 367 7.82 13.45 13.35
C GLN A 367 8.95 13.90 14.29
N THR A 368 10.21 13.87 13.84
CA THR A 368 11.38 14.22 14.68
C THR A 368 11.26 15.64 15.25
N ASP A 369 10.65 16.57 14.52
CA ASP A 369 10.52 17.98 14.89
C ASP A 369 9.06 18.40 15.15
N LEU A 370 8.16 17.44 15.38
CA LEU A 370 6.75 17.74 15.64
C LEU A 370 6.56 18.58 16.91
N ALA A 371 7.27 18.25 17.99
CA ALA A 371 7.16 18.95 19.26
C ALA A 371 7.52 20.45 19.18
N PRO A 372 8.70 20.85 18.65
CA PRO A 372 9.03 22.27 18.53
C PRO A 372 8.19 22.98 17.47
N PHE A 373 7.78 22.30 16.39
CA PHE A 373 6.82 22.86 15.43
C PHE A 373 5.45 23.15 16.09
N ALA A 374 4.91 22.20 16.84
CA ALA A 374 3.67 22.37 17.61
C ALA A 374 3.78 23.50 18.63
N ALA A 375 4.93 23.65 19.29
CA ALA A 375 5.19 24.76 20.21
C ALA A 375 5.13 26.12 19.50
N ALA A 376 5.75 26.26 18.33
CA ALA A 376 5.66 27.48 17.52
C ALA A 376 4.21 27.79 17.13
N LEU A 377 3.44 26.80 16.69
CA LEU A 377 2.01 27.00 16.35
C LEU A 377 1.16 27.41 17.56
N ARG A 378 1.46 26.87 18.75
CA ARG A 378 0.73 27.16 20.00
C ARG A 378 0.85 28.60 20.47
N TYR A 379 1.81 29.38 19.96
CA TYR A 379 1.90 30.81 20.24
C TYR A 379 0.58 31.53 19.91
N CYS A 380 -0.19 31.07 18.91
CA CYS A 380 -1.49 31.66 18.59
C CYS A 380 -2.48 31.68 19.77
N LEU A 381 -2.32 30.77 20.74
CA LEU A 381 -3.18 30.64 21.90
C LEU A 381 -2.82 31.60 23.04
N GLU A 382 -1.68 32.29 22.96
CA GLU A 382 -1.25 33.24 23.99
C GLU A 382 -2.05 34.55 23.92
N PRO A 383 -2.41 35.15 25.07
CA PRO A 383 -3.11 36.44 25.10
C PRO A 383 -2.33 37.52 24.36
N GLY A 384 -2.97 38.21 23.43
CA GLY A 384 -2.34 39.28 22.66
C GLY A 384 -1.46 38.81 21.49
N SER A 385 -1.36 37.49 21.24
CA SER A 385 -0.64 36.97 20.09
C SER A 385 -1.16 37.55 18.76
N GLY A 386 -0.23 38.03 17.93
CA GLY A 386 -0.48 38.41 16.54
C GLY A 386 -0.66 37.21 15.59
N LEU A 387 -0.36 35.99 16.04
CA LEU A 387 -0.47 34.76 15.25
C LEU A 387 -1.88 34.15 15.31
N GLN A 388 -2.37 33.71 14.15
CA GLN A 388 -3.53 32.85 13.99
C GLN A 388 -3.17 31.63 13.16
N VAL A 389 -3.79 30.48 13.45
CA VAL A 389 -3.46 29.22 12.79
C VAL A 389 -4.71 28.56 12.21
N LEU A 390 -4.63 28.15 10.95
CA LEU A 390 -5.65 27.32 10.27
C LEU A 390 -5.01 25.99 9.85
N LEU A 391 -5.40 24.89 10.49
CA LEU A 391 -4.88 23.56 10.20
C LEU A 391 -5.85 22.80 9.29
N GLY A 392 -5.38 22.31 8.14
CA GLY A 392 -6.08 21.29 7.37
C GLY A 392 -5.67 19.91 7.84
N LEU A 393 -6.61 19.09 8.32
CA LEU A 393 -6.33 17.75 8.83
C LEU A 393 -7.33 16.73 8.27
N ARG A 394 -6.85 15.53 7.90
CA ARG A 394 -7.77 14.43 7.57
C ARG A 394 -8.40 13.81 8.82
N ALA A 395 -9.67 13.39 8.70
CA ALA A 395 -10.43 12.81 9.80
C ALA A 395 -9.81 11.54 10.39
N ASP A 396 -9.16 10.70 9.57
CA ASP A 396 -8.45 9.48 9.99
C ASP A 396 -7.16 9.76 10.79
N PHE A 397 -6.60 10.97 10.67
CA PHE A 397 -5.45 11.41 11.47
C PHE A 397 -5.84 12.14 12.76
N LEU A 398 -7.13 12.40 12.98
CA LEU A 398 -7.61 13.13 14.16
C LEU A 398 -7.25 12.42 15.46
N THR A 399 -7.46 11.10 15.54
CA THR A 399 -7.13 10.31 16.74
C THR A 399 -5.63 10.35 17.04
N THR A 400 -4.79 10.18 16.01
CA THR A 400 -3.34 10.28 16.13
C THR A 400 -2.91 11.66 16.62
N ALA A 401 -3.53 12.73 16.10
CA ALA A 401 -3.22 14.10 16.50
C ALA A 401 -3.68 14.42 17.93
N LEU A 402 -4.87 13.94 18.34
CA LEU A 402 -5.39 14.10 19.70
C LEU A 402 -4.60 13.31 20.73
N GLY A 403 -4.00 12.18 20.34
CA GLY A 403 -3.08 11.40 21.18
C GLY A 403 -1.73 12.09 21.46
N ARG A 404 -1.45 13.24 20.83
CA ARG A 404 -0.21 14.02 21.04
C ARG A 404 -0.48 15.17 22.02
N PRO A 405 0.10 15.15 23.24
CA PRO A 405 -0.08 16.23 24.21
C PRO A 405 0.30 17.62 23.68
N GLU A 406 1.33 17.69 22.84
CA GLU A 406 1.80 18.92 22.21
C GLU A 406 0.80 19.55 21.21
N LEU A 407 -0.11 18.76 20.63
CA LEU A 407 -1.11 19.22 19.65
C LEU A 407 -2.51 19.38 20.22
N ALA A 408 -2.84 18.65 21.30
CA ALA A 408 -4.16 18.68 21.91
C ALA A 408 -4.72 20.09 22.15
N PRO A 409 -3.93 21.10 22.60
CA PRO A 409 -4.43 22.46 22.73
C PRO A 409 -4.93 23.05 21.40
N LEU A 410 -4.24 22.85 20.29
CA LEU A 410 -4.63 23.41 18.98
C LEU A 410 -5.94 22.80 18.44
N LEU A 411 -6.30 21.61 18.92
CA LEU A 411 -7.42 20.80 18.42
C LEU A 411 -8.62 20.74 19.38
N SER A 412 -8.48 21.23 20.60
CA SER A 412 -9.51 21.13 21.65
C SER A 412 -10.65 22.14 21.51
N GLY A 413 -11.82 21.78 22.04
CA GLY A 413 -12.98 22.68 22.19
C GLY A 413 -13.63 23.09 20.87
N ASP A 414 -14.02 24.35 20.78
CA ASP A 414 -14.64 24.99 19.62
C ASP A 414 -13.59 25.44 18.58
N ARG A 415 -12.54 24.64 18.35
CA ARG A 415 -11.51 24.88 17.32
C ARG A 415 -11.69 24.00 16.09
N MET A 416 -12.40 22.88 16.21
CA MET A 416 -12.69 21.98 15.10
C MET A 416 -13.80 22.52 14.19
N PHE A 417 -13.54 22.53 12.89
CA PHE A 417 -14.50 22.79 11.83
C PHE A 417 -14.58 21.53 10.96
N THR A 418 -15.66 20.76 11.09
CA THR A 418 -15.84 19.54 10.31
C THR A 418 -16.43 19.85 8.95
N LEU A 419 -15.71 19.51 7.89
CA LEU A 419 -16.18 19.57 6.52
C LEU A 419 -16.99 18.32 6.19
N VAL A 420 -18.31 18.50 6.01
CA VAL A 420 -19.24 17.44 5.64
C VAL A 420 -19.30 17.25 4.12
N ALA A 421 -19.91 16.14 3.68
CA ALA A 421 -20.20 15.90 2.27
C ALA A 421 -21.03 17.04 1.67
N MET A 422 -20.82 17.31 0.38
CA MET A 422 -21.64 18.27 -0.35
C MET A 422 -23.06 17.73 -0.48
N ASP A 423 -24.05 18.60 -0.32
CA ASP A 423 -25.43 18.22 -0.66
C ASP A 423 -25.66 18.24 -2.19
N ASP A 424 -26.82 17.74 -2.63
CA ASP A 424 -27.15 17.63 -4.05
C ASP A 424 -27.16 18.99 -4.76
N SER A 425 -27.49 20.08 -4.04
CA SER A 425 -27.52 21.43 -4.59
C SER A 425 -26.11 22.02 -4.73
N GLU A 426 -25.27 21.81 -3.73
CA GLU A 426 -23.85 22.15 -3.72
C GLU A 426 -23.12 21.40 -4.83
N LEU A 427 -23.32 20.08 -4.95
CA LEU A 427 -22.73 19.26 -6.01
C LEU A 427 -23.19 19.71 -7.39
N ARG A 428 -24.50 19.94 -7.58
CA ARG A 428 -25.01 20.43 -8.87
C ARG A 428 -24.39 21.76 -9.24
N ALA A 429 -24.26 22.69 -8.29
CA ALA A 429 -23.59 23.97 -8.51
C ALA A 429 -22.14 23.77 -8.97
N ALA A 430 -21.40 22.84 -8.36
CA ALA A 430 -20.03 22.51 -8.73
C ALA A 430 -19.89 21.88 -10.13
N VAL A 431 -20.92 21.18 -10.62
CA VAL A 431 -20.92 20.58 -11.97
C VAL A 431 -21.37 21.57 -13.04
N VAL A 432 -22.46 22.31 -12.79
CA VAL A 432 -23.15 23.10 -13.82
C VAL A 432 -22.55 24.49 -13.96
N ARG A 433 -22.33 25.21 -12.84
CA ARG A 433 -21.94 26.61 -12.88
C ARG A 433 -20.60 26.89 -13.57
N PRO A 434 -19.57 26.02 -13.49
CA PRO A 434 -18.32 26.27 -14.21
C PRO A 434 -18.49 26.33 -15.75
N LEU A 435 -19.61 25.84 -16.30
CA LEU A 435 -19.89 25.89 -17.74
C LEU A 435 -20.67 27.12 -18.20
N GLU A 436 -21.26 27.92 -17.30
CA GLU A 436 -22.19 29.01 -17.64
C GLU A 436 -21.62 30.07 -18.60
N ARG A 437 -20.29 30.15 -18.74
CA ARG A 437 -19.58 31.14 -19.56
C ARG A 437 -18.66 30.55 -20.63
N THR A 438 -18.76 29.24 -20.89
CA THR A 438 -17.85 28.54 -21.81
C THR A 438 -18.47 28.20 -23.16
N GLY A 439 -19.79 28.39 -23.31
CA GLY A 439 -20.54 27.95 -24.48
C GLY A 439 -20.77 26.43 -24.55
N VAL A 440 -20.30 25.68 -23.55
CA VAL A 440 -20.49 24.23 -23.43
C VAL A 440 -21.68 23.92 -22.53
N SER A 441 -22.46 22.90 -22.88
CA SER A 441 -23.63 22.47 -22.12
C SER A 441 -23.66 20.96 -21.92
N TYR A 442 -24.43 20.51 -20.94
CA TYR A 442 -24.72 19.08 -20.75
C TYR A 442 -25.98 18.70 -21.53
N GLU A 443 -25.96 17.50 -22.11
CA GLU A 443 -27.19 16.86 -22.60
C GLU A 443 -28.18 16.64 -21.43
N PRO A 444 -29.51 16.77 -21.67
CA PRO A 444 -30.51 16.57 -20.62
C PRO A 444 -30.34 15.25 -19.85
N GLY A 445 -30.40 15.34 -18.52
CA GLY A 445 -30.30 14.19 -17.61
C GLY A 445 -28.89 13.66 -17.35
N VAL A 446 -27.84 14.09 -18.08
CA VAL A 446 -26.45 13.67 -17.80
C VAL A 446 -26.01 14.10 -16.41
N VAL A 447 -26.32 15.35 -16.03
CA VAL A 447 -25.97 15.88 -14.69
C VAL A 447 -26.63 15.06 -13.60
N ASP A 448 -27.92 14.72 -13.73
CA ASP A 448 -28.64 13.94 -12.73
C ASP A 448 -28.03 12.55 -12.56
N ARG A 449 -27.59 11.94 -13.67
CA ARG A 449 -26.86 10.67 -13.67
C ARG A 449 -25.51 10.76 -12.96
N ILE A 450 -24.72 11.79 -13.27
CA ILE A 450 -23.42 12.04 -12.62
C ILE A 450 -23.59 12.19 -11.11
N LEU A 451 -24.59 12.97 -10.68
CA LEU A 451 -24.89 13.18 -9.27
C LEU A 451 -25.35 11.89 -8.57
N ALA A 452 -26.20 11.09 -9.23
CA ALA A 452 -26.64 9.80 -8.71
C ALA A 452 -25.47 8.81 -8.54
N ASP A 453 -24.55 8.76 -9.50
CA ASP A 453 -23.41 7.85 -9.48
C ASP A 453 -22.37 8.23 -8.42
N ILE A 454 -22.21 9.53 -8.10
CA ILE A 454 -21.34 10.00 -7.00
C ILE A 454 -21.92 9.68 -5.63
N GLY A 455 -23.24 9.83 -5.48
CA GLY A 455 -23.92 9.69 -4.19
C GLY A 455 -23.47 10.78 -3.19
N ARG A 456 -23.41 10.43 -1.90
CA ARG A 456 -23.07 11.36 -0.80
C ARG A 456 -21.70 11.10 -0.19
N ASP A 457 -20.84 10.32 -0.84
CA ASP A 457 -19.50 10.05 -0.34
C ASP A 457 -18.57 11.24 -0.60
N PRO A 458 -18.10 11.96 0.45
CA PRO A 458 -17.20 13.09 0.30
C PRO A 458 -15.85 12.71 -0.33
N GLY A 459 -15.45 11.44 -0.30
CA GLY A 459 -14.19 10.97 -0.89
C GLY A 459 -14.15 10.93 -2.42
N ARG A 460 -15.29 11.17 -3.08
CA ARG A 460 -15.45 10.98 -4.53
C ARG A 460 -15.36 12.26 -5.37
N LEU A 461 -15.18 13.43 -4.75
CA LEU A 461 -15.01 14.70 -5.50
C LEU A 461 -13.81 14.70 -6.48
N PRO A 462 -12.66 14.07 -6.18
CA PRO A 462 -11.56 13.95 -7.14
C PRO A 462 -11.95 13.11 -8.37
N LEU A 463 -12.73 12.04 -8.18
CA LEU A 463 -13.28 11.25 -9.29
C LEU A 463 -14.25 12.06 -10.14
N LEU A 464 -15.12 12.85 -9.49
CA LEU A 464 -16.00 13.78 -10.19
C LEU A 464 -15.19 14.74 -11.06
N GLN A 465 -14.22 15.47 -10.49
CA GLN A 465 -13.42 16.44 -11.23
C GLN A 465 -12.64 15.80 -12.39
N PHE A 466 -12.04 14.63 -12.16
CA PHE A 466 -11.41 13.87 -13.24
C PHE A 466 -12.40 13.52 -14.36
N THR A 467 -13.57 12.99 -14.00
CA THR A 467 -14.61 12.60 -14.94
C THR A 467 -15.11 13.80 -15.75
N LEU A 468 -15.37 14.94 -15.09
CA LEU A 468 -15.79 16.17 -15.74
C LEU A 468 -14.73 16.72 -16.69
N THR A 469 -13.45 16.68 -16.33
CA THR A 469 -12.37 17.06 -17.25
C THR A 469 -12.33 16.14 -18.47
N ARG A 470 -12.49 14.82 -18.29
CA ARG A 470 -12.51 13.85 -19.41
C ARG A 470 -13.74 13.96 -20.30
N LEU A 471 -14.87 14.34 -19.72
CA LEU A 471 -16.11 14.65 -20.44
C LEU A 471 -15.98 15.93 -21.24
N TRP A 472 -15.41 16.97 -20.65
CA TRP A 472 -15.07 18.22 -21.33
C TRP A 472 -14.17 17.98 -22.54
N GLU A 473 -13.15 17.12 -22.41
CA GLU A 473 -12.26 16.74 -23.53
C GLU A 473 -12.96 15.94 -24.64
N ARG A 474 -14.07 15.27 -24.33
CA ARG A 474 -14.83 14.39 -25.25
C ARG A 474 -16.13 15.03 -25.73
N GLN A 475 -16.32 16.32 -25.47
CA GLN A 475 -17.51 17.00 -25.95
C GLN A 475 -17.59 16.95 -27.48
N GLU A 476 -18.79 16.90 -27.99
CA GLU A 476 -19.03 17.03 -29.43
C GLU A 476 -19.80 18.32 -29.67
N ARG A 477 -19.20 19.25 -30.43
CA ARG A 477 -19.82 20.52 -30.82
C ARG A 477 -20.37 21.35 -29.64
N GLY A 478 -19.66 21.39 -28.51
CA GLY A 478 -20.10 22.16 -27.34
C GLY A 478 -21.06 21.41 -26.41
N VAL A 479 -21.28 20.10 -26.61
CA VAL A 479 -22.21 19.31 -25.80
C VAL A 479 -21.51 18.11 -25.16
N ILE A 480 -21.66 17.98 -23.84
CA ILE A 480 -21.25 16.80 -23.06
C ILE A 480 -22.45 15.84 -22.98
N GLY A 481 -22.36 14.71 -23.68
CA GLY A 481 -23.47 13.76 -23.84
C GLY A 481 -23.35 12.46 -23.02
N HIS A 482 -24.44 11.69 -22.98
CA HIS A 482 -24.51 10.39 -22.29
C HIS A 482 -23.51 9.38 -22.87
N ALA A 483 -23.33 9.36 -24.20
CA ALA A 483 -22.44 8.41 -24.86
C ALA A 483 -20.98 8.57 -24.41
N ALA A 484 -20.50 9.81 -24.28
CA ALA A 484 -19.16 10.10 -23.78
C ALA A 484 -19.01 9.69 -22.31
N TYR A 485 -20.07 9.83 -21.50
CA TYR A 485 -20.08 9.44 -20.09
C TYR A 485 -20.03 7.93 -19.89
N GLU A 486 -20.84 7.17 -20.63
CA GLU A 486 -20.83 5.70 -20.58
C GLU A 486 -19.50 5.15 -21.12
N ALA A 487 -18.96 5.72 -22.20
CA ALA A 487 -17.67 5.30 -22.76
C ALA A 487 -16.48 5.50 -21.81
N LEU A 488 -16.60 6.38 -20.81
CA LEU A 488 -15.59 6.55 -19.76
C LEU A 488 -15.69 5.48 -18.67
N GLY A 489 -16.80 4.74 -18.57
CA GLY A 489 -17.10 3.88 -17.43
C GLY A 489 -17.71 4.66 -16.26
N ARG A 490 -18.38 5.79 -16.55
CA ARG A 490 -19.06 6.64 -15.55
C ARG A 490 -18.08 7.14 -14.48
N VAL A 491 -18.56 7.62 -13.33
CA VAL A 491 -17.67 8.22 -12.30
C VAL A 491 -16.74 7.20 -11.64
N ASP A 492 -17.23 5.97 -11.40
CA ASP A 492 -16.48 4.94 -10.67
C ASP A 492 -15.24 4.48 -11.44
N ASP A 493 -15.40 4.15 -12.72
CA ASP A 493 -14.33 3.52 -13.49
C ASP A 493 -13.52 4.50 -14.35
N ALA A 494 -13.93 5.77 -14.48
CA ALA A 494 -13.24 6.73 -15.36
C ALA A 494 -11.74 6.84 -15.08
N LEU A 495 -11.36 6.98 -13.81
CA LEU A 495 -9.94 7.10 -13.42
C LEU A 495 -9.20 5.76 -13.58
N ALA A 496 -9.82 4.66 -13.17
CA ALA A 496 -9.23 3.32 -13.25
C ALA A 496 -9.01 2.90 -14.71
N ASN A 497 -10.00 3.07 -15.58
CA ASN A 497 -9.92 2.80 -17.01
C ASN A 497 -8.86 3.66 -17.69
N TYR A 498 -8.73 4.93 -17.30
CA TYR A 498 -7.67 5.79 -17.80
C TYR A 498 -6.29 5.27 -17.39
N ALA A 499 -6.09 4.95 -16.10
CA ALA A 499 -4.84 4.43 -15.60
C ALA A 499 -4.46 3.08 -16.23
N GLU A 500 -5.41 2.16 -16.38
CA GLU A 500 -5.19 0.88 -17.08
C GLU A 500 -4.85 1.09 -18.57
N ARG A 501 -5.49 2.05 -19.25
CA ARG A 501 -5.13 2.35 -20.64
C ARG A 501 -3.72 2.93 -20.76
N VAL A 502 -3.32 3.82 -19.86
CA VAL A 502 -1.94 4.33 -19.82
C VAL A 502 -0.97 3.17 -19.57
N TRP A 503 -1.28 2.28 -18.63
CA TRP A 503 -0.44 1.12 -18.33
C TRP A 503 -0.28 0.18 -19.52
N THR A 504 -1.37 -0.17 -20.19
CA THR A 504 -1.40 -1.19 -21.24
C THR A 504 -0.98 -0.68 -22.60
N VAL A 505 -1.36 0.54 -22.97
CA VAL A 505 -1.13 1.08 -24.31
C VAL A 505 0.12 1.95 -24.37
N TRP A 506 0.47 2.67 -23.31
CA TRP A 506 1.53 3.70 -23.36
C TRP A 506 2.87 3.20 -22.79
N LEU A 507 2.89 2.05 -22.11
CA LEU A 507 4.09 1.44 -21.53
C LEU A 507 4.35 0.06 -22.14
N THR A 508 5.57 -0.15 -22.62
CA THR A 508 6.10 -1.47 -23.01
C THR A 508 6.31 -2.38 -21.80
N GLU A 509 6.49 -3.70 -21.99
CA GLU A 509 6.68 -4.65 -20.88
C GLU A 509 7.89 -4.29 -19.98
N ASP A 510 9.00 -3.84 -20.57
CA ASP A 510 10.17 -3.41 -19.81
C ASP A 510 9.88 -2.13 -19.00
N GLU A 511 9.15 -1.18 -19.58
CA GLU A 511 8.74 0.05 -18.91
C GLU A 511 7.70 -0.22 -17.81
N GLN A 512 6.84 -1.23 -17.97
CA GLN A 512 5.89 -1.65 -16.94
C GLN A 512 6.62 -2.18 -15.70
N ARG A 513 7.77 -2.87 -15.84
CA ARG A 513 8.58 -3.28 -14.69
C ARG A 513 9.12 -2.07 -13.92
N GLU A 514 9.66 -1.08 -14.61
CA GLU A 514 10.17 0.15 -13.99
C GLU A 514 9.05 1.02 -13.41
N ALA A 515 7.89 1.06 -14.07
CA ALA A 515 6.68 1.72 -13.56
C ALA A 515 6.18 1.07 -12.28
N ARG A 516 6.19 -0.27 -12.20
CA ARG A 516 5.85 -1.00 -10.95
C ARG A 516 6.77 -0.57 -9.81
N ALA A 517 8.08 -0.59 -10.03
CA ALA A 517 9.06 -0.17 -9.03
C ALA A 517 8.87 1.30 -8.62
N LEU A 518 8.65 2.20 -9.59
CA LEU A 518 8.36 3.61 -9.32
C LEU A 518 7.09 3.78 -8.47
N LEU A 519 5.96 3.19 -8.88
CA LEU A 519 4.68 3.32 -8.19
C LEU A 519 4.77 2.79 -6.75
N THR A 520 5.49 1.69 -6.52
CA THR A 520 5.80 1.16 -5.20
C THR A 520 6.56 2.18 -4.33
N GLN A 521 7.51 2.94 -4.91
CA GLN A 521 8.27 3.98 -4.19
C GLN A 521 7.45 5.25 -3.89
N LEU A 522 6.37 5.52 -4.65
CA LEU A 522 5.46 6.65 -4.48
C LEU A 522 4.38 6.42 -3.40
N VAL A 523 4.46 5.32 -2.65
CA VAL A 523 3.46 4.95 -1.62
C VAL A 523 4.13 4.69 -0.28
N HIS A 524 3.48 5.17 0.78
CA HIS A 524 3.74 4.76 2.16
C HIS A 524 2.82 3.60 2.55
N PRO A 525 3.35 2.50 3.09
CA PRO A 525 2.55 1.36 3.55
C PRO A 525 1.66 1.75 4.75
N ALA A 526 0.58 0.99 4.95
CA ALA A 526 -0.41 1.23 6.00
C ALA A 526 0.05 0.81 7.41
N GLU A 527 1.33 1.02 7.76
CA GLU A 527 1.86 0.73 9.11
C GLU A 527 1.11 1.56 10.16
N GLY A 528 0.25 0.93 10.97
CA GLY A 528 -0.55 1.59 12.00
C GLY A 528 -1.65 2.53 11.46
N ARG A 529 -2.00 2.42 10.17
CA ARG A 529 -3.03 3.22 9.49
C ARG A 529 -4.13 2.33 8.95
N THR A 530 -5.30 2.91 8.70
CA THR A 530 -6.42 2.22 8.04
C THR A 530 -6.20 2.05 6.53
N ALA A 531 -5.33 2.86 5.89
CA ALA A 531 -5.06 2.80 4.45
C ALA A 531 -3.64 3.27 4.05
N PRO A 532 -3.10 2.83 2.88
CA PRO A 532 -1.86 3.35 2.29
C PRO A 532 -1.99 4.82 1.92
N ALA A 533 -0.89 5.57 2.01
CA ALA A 533 -0.87 7.00 1.66
C ALA A 533 0.17 7.31 0.57
N ARG A 534 -0.01 8.42 -0.14
CA ARG A 534 0.97 8.88 -1.14
C ARG A 534 2.30 9.31 -0.48
N ARG A 535 3.40 9.13 -1.19
CA ARG A 535 4.75 9.54 -0.83
C ARG A 535 5.35 10.41 -1.93
N THR A 536 5.95 11.53 -1.55
CA THR A 536 6.79 12.33 -2.45
C THR A 536 8.19 11.72 -2.51
N VAL A 537 8.75 11.60 -3.72
CA VAL A 537 10.05 10.99 -3.99
C VAL A 537 10.92 11.96 -4.77
N ARG A 538 12.18 12.14 -4.34
CA ARG A 538 13.16 12.99 -5.03
C ARG A 538 13.78 12.33 -6.25
N ARG A 539 14.25 13.16 -7.19
CA ARG A 539 15.02 12.73 -8.37
C ARG A 539 16.23 11.88 -7.99
N SER A 540 16.98 12.26 -6.96
CA SER A 540 18.19 11.60 -6.46
C SER A 540 17.91 10.23 -5.85
N GLU A 541 16.69 9.99 -5.40
CA GLU A 541 16.28 8.69 -4.86
C GLU A 541 15.93 7.68 -5.95
N LEU A 542 15.79 8.14 -7.20
CA LEU A 542 15.39 7.30 -8.33
C LEU A 542 16.53 7.15 -9.33
N PRO A 543 16.82 5.91 -9.79
CA PRO A 543 17.68 5.70 -10.95
C PRO A 543 17.15 6.43 -12.19
N SER A 544 18.06 6.83 -13.08
CA SER A 544 17.71 7.61 -14.29
C SER A 544 16.68 6.93 -15.20
N ALA A 545 16.63 5.60 -15.23
CA ALA A 545 15.59 4.86 -15.96
C ALA A 545 14.19 5.09 -15.39
N ARG A 546 14.04 5.01 -14.06
CA ARG A 546 12.75 5.25 -13.37
C ARG A 546 12.31 6.70 -13.43
N TRP A 547 13.26 7.63 -13.36
CA TRP A 547 12.94 9.04 -13.54
C TRP A 547 12.31 9.30 -14.91
N ARG A 548 12.83 8.65 -15.97
CA ARG A 548 12.27 8.77 -17.31
C ARG A 548 10.83 8.24 -17.40
N ILE A 549 10.54 7.15 -16.68
CA ILE A 549 9.16 6.65 -16.54
C ILE A 549 8.29 7.66 -15.79
N ALA A 550 8.82 8.25 -14.71
CA ALA A 550 8.10 9.26 -13.95
C ALA A 550 7.75 10.47 -14.83
N GLN A 551 8.70 10.99 -15.62
CA GLN A 551 8.47 12.05 -16.60
C GLN A 551 7.39 11.68 -17.63
N ARG A 552 7.38 10.43 -18.08
CA ARG A 552 6.35 9.95 -19.02
C ARG A 552 4.97 9.87 -18.37
N LEU A 553 4.89 9.45 -17.10
CA LEU A 553 3.65 9.43 -16.31
C LEU A 553 3.20 10.83 -15.86
N MET A 554 4.11 11.82 -15.81
CA MET A 554 3.72 13.22 -15.61
C MET A 554 2.87 13.73 -16.78
N ALA A 555 3.24 13.36 -18.02
CA ALA A 555 2.46 13.72 -19.21
C ALA A 555 1.03 13.13 -19.21
N THR A 556 0.78 12.10 -18.39
CA THR A 556 -0.55 11.50 -18.21
C THR A 556 -1.31 12.04 -17.00
N ARG A 557 -0.66 12.88 -16.18
CA ARG A 557 -1.19 13.40 -14.90
C ARG A 557 -1.56 12.30 -13.90
N LEU A 558 -0.98 11.10 -14.01
CA LEU A 558 -1.06 10.07 -12.96
C LEU A 558 -0.01 10.32 -11.87
N VAL A 559 1.10 10.94 -12.26
CA VAL A 559 2.16 11.42 -11.39
C VAL A 559 2.24 12.94 -11.58
N VAL A 560 2.52 13.68 -10.52
CA VAL A 560 2.72 15.13 -10.58
C VAL A 560 4.12 15.50 -10.12
N PRO A 561 4.76 16.49 -10.77
CA PRO A 561 6.03 17.00 -10.32
C PRO A 561 5.87 17.83 -9.04
N GLY A 562 6.99 18.05 -8.36
CA GLY A 562 7.14 19.05 -7.32
C GLY A 562 8.61 19.41 -7.18
N GLU A 563 8.93 20.28 -6.24
CA GLU A 563 10.31 20.70 -5.96
C GLU A 563 10.57 20.56 -4.46
N ASP A 564 11.71 19.97 -4.09
CA ASP A 564 12.20 19.86 -2.72
C ASP A 564 13.51 20.63 -2.57
N HIS A 565 13.61 21.41 -1.50
CA HIS A 565 14.75 22.28 -1.23
C HIS A 565 15.62 21.57 -0.20
N LEU A 566 16.69 20.93 -0.68
CA LEU A 566 17.68 20.25 0.17
C LEU A 566 18.42 21.24 1.09
N PRO A 567 19.12 20.76 2.14
CA PRO A 567 20.16 21.54 2.80
C PRO A 567 21.45 21.57 1.98
N ASP A 568 22.11 22.73 2.01
CA ASP A 568 23.41 23.12 1.41
C ASP A 568 23.38 23.45 -0.09
N ASP A 569 23.30 24.76 -0.38
CA ASP A 569 23.68 25.52 -1.60
C ASP A 569 23.29 25.00 -3.00
N GLY A 570 22.43 23.98 -3.08
CA GLY A 570 21.98 23.39 -4.33
C GLY A 570 20.71 24.03 -4.89
N PRO A 571 20.50 24.01 -6.22
CA PRO A 571 19.21 24.35 -6.82
C PRO A 571 18.11 23.40 -6.30
N PRO A 572 16.83 23.83 -6.32
CA PRO A 572 15.71 22.97 -5.94
C PRO A 572 15.75 21.65 -6.73
N GLU A 573 15.57 20.54 -6.00
CA GLU A 573 15.57 19.22 -6.59
C GLU A 573 14.17 18.83 -7.05
N GLU A 574 14.06 18.35 -8.29
CA GLU A 574 12.81 17.84 -8.83
C GLU A 574 12.30 16.62 -8.02
N THR A 575 10.99 16.58 -7.77
CA THR A 575 10.31 15.49 -7.06
C THR A 575 9.09 15.01 -7.82
N VAL A 576 8.60 13.83 -7.45
CA VAL A 576 7.40 13.19 -7.99
C VAL A 576 6.52 12.65 -6.89
N GLU A 577 5.20 12.75 -7.06
CA GLU A 577 4.21 12.05 -6.25
C GLU A 577 3.04 11.54 -7.12
N LEU A 578 2.24 10.61 -6.60
CA LEU A 578 0.96 10.27 -7.23
C LEU A 578 0.05 11.50 -7.26
N ALA A 579 -0.63 11.71 -8.39
CA ALA A 579 -1.51 12.84 -8.59
C ALA A 579 -2.66 12.89 -7.56
N HIS A 580 -3.19 11.72 -7.19
CA HIS A 580 -4.19 11.62 -6.12
C HIS A 580 -4.17 10.25 -5.44
N GLU A 581 -4.53 10.21 -4.15
CA GLU A 581 -4.63 8.98 -3.35
C GLU A 581 -5.74 8.03 -3.84
N THR A 582 -6.74 8.54 -4.56
CA THR A 582 -7.82 7.74 -5.14
C THR A 582 -7.31 6.69 -6.14
N LEU A 583 -6.13 6.90 -6.73
CA LEU A 583 -5.47 5.86 -7.52
C LEU A 583 -5.17 4.62 -6.67
N LEU A 584 -4.84 4.78 -5.39
CA LEU A 584 -4.58 3.67 -4.47
C LEU A 584 -5.84 2.91 -4.09
N THR A 585 -7.03 3.45 -4.30
CA THR A 585 -8.29 2.78 -3.96
C THR A 585 -9.04 2.26 -5.18
N GLN A 586 -9.01 2.98 -6.30
CA GLN A 586 -9.80 2.65 -7.50
C GLN A 586 -9.01 1.90 -8.58
N TRP A 587 -7.69 2.07 -8.64
CA TRP A 587 -6.88 1.37 -9.63
C TRP A 587 -6.45 -0.01 -9.08
N SER A 588 -7.17 -1.06 -9.49
CA SER A 588 -6.95 -2.43 -9.01
C SER A 588 -5.50 -2.90 -9.13
N ARG A 589 -4.85 -2.66 -10.28
CA ARG A 589 -3.44 -3.03 -10.47
C ARG A 589 -2.50 -2.32 -9.51
N LEU A 590 -2.71 -1.03 -9.23
CA LEU A 590 -1.87 -0.32 -8.27
C LEU A 590 -2.08 -0.85 -6.85
N ARG A 591 -3.32 -1.20 -6.47
CA ARG A 591 -3.57 -1.90 -5.20
C ARG A 591 -2.81 -3.21 -5.11
N ASP A 592 -2.85 -4.02 -6.16
CA ASP A 592 -2.18 -5.32 -6.19
C ASP A 592 -0.65 -5.17 -6.14
N ILE A 593 -0.10 -4.14 -6.80
CA ILE A 593 1.31 -3.77 -6.73
C ILE A 593 1.70 -3.39 -5.30
N VAL A 594 0.94 -2.49 -4.67
CA VAL A 594 1.19 -2.00 -3.30
C VAL A 594 1.05 -3.13 -2.28
N ALA A 595 0.03 -3.98 -2.41
CA ALA A 595 -0.18 -5.13 -1.53
C ALA A 595 0.97 -6.14 -1.64
N ALA A 596 1.38 -6.50 -2.86
CA ALA A 596 2.47 -7.45 -3.10
C ALA A 596 3.84 -6.94 -2.61
N ASP A 597 4.05 -5.62 -2.55
CA ASP A 597 5.31 -5.01 -2.12
C ASP A 597 5.23 -4.43 -0.70
N HIS A 598 4.15 -4.69 0.05
CA HIS A 598 3.92 -4.14 1.39
C HIS A 598 5.04 -4.48 2.38
N GLU A 599 5.48 -5.75 2.44
CA GLU A 599 6.56 -6.20 3.34
C GLU A 599 7.87 -5.45 3.05
N PHE A 600 8.24 -5.35 1.76
CA PHE A 600 9.43 -4.65 1.33
C PHE A 600 9.37 -3.17 1.69
N ARG A 601 8.24 -2.50 1.42
CA ARG A 601 8.10 -1.07 1.70
C ARG A 601 8.08 -0.76 3.19
N SER A 602 7.44 -1.61 3.99
CA SER A 602 7.43 -1.49 5.45
C SER A 602 8.85 -1.59 6.03
N TRP A 603 9.57 -2.65 5.63
CA TRP A 603 10.99 -2.82 5.98
C TRP A 603 11.87 -1.63 5.52
N GLN A 604 11.66 -1.15 4.30
CA GLN A 604 12.46 -0.06 3.74
C GLN A 604 12.26 1.26 4.48
N GLU A 605 11.03 1.58 4.89
CA GLU A 605 10.76 2.77 5.71
C GLU A 605 11.41 2.65 7.10
N ASP A 606 11.40 1.46 7.72
CA ASP A 606 12.12 1.25 8.97
C ASP A 606 13.64 1.40 8.82
N LEU A 607 14.22 0.83 7.76
CA LEU A 607 15.64 0.98 7.44
C LEU A 607 16.01 2.46 7.33
N ARG A 608 15.24 3.23 6.55
CA ARG A 608 15.48 4.67 6.32
C ARG A 608 15.40 5.47 7.61
N ARG A 609 14.42 5.18 8.49
CA ARG A 609 14.32 5.80 9.83
C ARG A 609 15.60 5.56 10.66
N ARG A 610 16.09 4.32 10.70
CA ARG A 610 17.30 3.95 11.44
C ARG A 610 18.56 4.56 10.83
N ALA A 611 18.67 4.56 9.50
CA ALA A 611 19.80 5.14 8.76
C ALA A 611 19.91 6.66 9.00
N ALA A 612 18.79 7.38 8.92
CA ALA A 612 18.74 8.81 9.20
C ALA A 612 19.16 9.13 10.65
N HIS A 613 18.73 8.30 11.61
CA HIS A 613 19.13 8.47 13.01
C HIS A 613 20.62 8.18 13.24
N TRP A 614 21.17 7.19 12.54
CA TRP A 614 22.59 6.88 12.55
C TRP A 614 23.42 8.05 12.01
N GLU A 615 23.02 8.63 10.87
CA GLU A 615 23.66 9.81 10.27
C GLU A 615 23.71 10.99 11.26
N ARG A 616 22.55 11.39 11.82
CA ARG A 616 22.42 12.49 12.79
C ARG A 616 23.23 12.28 14.06
N SER A 617 23.44 11.03 14.47
CA SER A 617 24.26 10.69 15.64
C SER A 617 25.77 10.75 15.38
N GLY A 618 26.22 11.34 14.26
CA GLY A 618 27.62 11.34 13.85
C GLY A 618 28.11 9.96 13.43
N ARG A 619 27.22 9.14 12.85
CA ARG A 619 27.50 7.76 12.40
C ARG A 619 27.97 6.83 13.53
N SER A 620 27.32 6.91 14.69
CA SER A 620 27.65 6.11 15.88
C SER A 620 27.57 4.60 15.65
N ARG A 621 28.58 3.86 16.15
CA ARG A 621 28.67 2.39 16.03
C ARG A 621 27.58 1.64 16.80
N HIS A 622 26.97 2.27 17.80
CA HIS A 622 25.93 1.64 18.63
C HIS A 622 24.57 1.57 17.94
N ARG A 623 24.38 2.32 16.84
CA ARG A 623 23.14 2.39 16.07
C ARG A 623 23.13 1.52 14.82
N LEU A 624 24.23 0.83 14.54
CA LEU A 624 24.37 -0.05 13.36
C LEU A 624 23.54 -1.32 13.52
N LEU A 625 23.04 -1.84 12.40
CA LEU A 625 22.23 -3.07 12.34
C LEU A 625 23.05 -4.29 12.82
N ARG A 626 22.40 -5.22 13.51
CA ARG A 626 22.97 -6.47 14.03
C ARG A 626 21.98 -7.62 13.87
N GLY A 627 22.46 -8.86 14.01
CA GLY A 627 21.58 -10.04 14.07
C GLY A 627 20.65 -10.15 12.86
N ALA A 628 19.36 -10.37 13.13
CA ALA A 628 18.29 -10.50 12.14
C ALA A 628 18.17 -9.27 11.23
N ASP A 629 18.16 -8.05 11.79
CA ASP A 629 18.02 -6.80 11.03
C ASP A 629 19.08 -6.64 9.93
N LEU A 630 20.33 -7.03 10.20
CA LEU A 630 21.42 -6.98 9.21
C LEU A 630 21.29 -8.09 8.15
N ARG A 631 20.73 -9.25 8.51
CA ARG A 631 20.45 -10.32 7.55
C ARG A 631 19.34 -9.90 6.59
N ASP A 632 18.25 -9.34 7.11
CA ASP A 632 17.13 -8.85 6.30
C ASP A 632 17.57 -7.71 5.39
N ALA A 633 18.38 -6.78 5.90
CA ALA A 633 18.91 -5.73 5.06
C ALA A 633 19.78 -6.24 3.91
N ARG A 634 20.59 -7.29 4.15
CA ARG A 634 21.35 -7.94 3.08
C ARG A 634 20.48 -8.78 2.14
N ARG A 635 19.39 -9.38 2.63
CA ARG A 635 18.42 -10.14 1.82
C ARG A 635 17.78 -9.23 0.79
N TRP A 636 17.25 -8.08 1.24
CA TRP A 636 16.64 -7.09 0.38
C TRP A 636 17.64 -6.41 -0.55
N GLN A 637 18.85 -6.10 -0.08
CA GLN A 637 19.92 -5.58 -0.93
C GLN A 637 20.28 -6.51 -2.09
N ARG A 638 20.19 -7.85 -1.92
CA ARG A 638 20.42 -8.80 -3.02
C ARG A 638 19.23 -8.93 -3.97
N ARG A 639 18.00 -8.86 -3.45
CA ARG A 639 16.77 -9.04 -4.23
C ARG A 639 16.37 -7.80 -5.01
N ARG A 640 16.60 -6.61 -4.46
CA ARG A 640 16.18 -5.30 -5.02
C ARG A 640 17.28 -4.24 -4.83
N PRO A 641 18.49 -4.46 -5.39
CA PRO A 641 19.63 -3.55 -5.19
C PRO A 641 19.31 -2.13 -5.66
N ASP A 642 18.68 -1.99 -6.82
CA ASP A 642 18.42 -0.71 -7.46
C ASP A 642 17.35 0.13 -6.75
N GLU A 643 16.66 -0.42 -5.74
CA GLU A 643 15.61 0.28 -4.99
C GLU A 643 16.10 0.85 -3.65
N LEU A 644 17.38 0.69 -3.31
CA LEU A 644 18.00 1.28 -2.12
C LEU A 644 18.76 2.57 -2.49
N ASN A 645 18.69 3.59 -1.64
CA ASN A 645 19.45 4.82 -1.87
C ASN A 645 20.90 4.69 -1.33
N ALA A 646 21.76 5.64 -1.70
CA ALA A 646 23.17 5.60 -1.31
C ALA A 646 23.40 5.62 0.21
N VAL A 647 22.50 6.24 0.99
CA VAL A 647 22.59 6.29 2.46
C VAL A 647 22.23 4.94 3.06
N ASP A 648 21.17 4.31 2.57
CA ASP A 648 20.73 2.96 2.95
C ASP A 648 21.87 1.96 2.72
N GLU A 649 22.50 2.00 1.54
CA GLU A 649 23.64 1.15 1.21
C GLU A 649 24.85 1.39 2.11
N GLN A 650 25.19 2.65 2.37
CA GLN A 650 26.29 3.01 3.28
C GLN A 650 26.04 2.51 4.70
N PHE A 651 24.81 2.63 5.19
CA PHE A 651 24.41 2.15 6.52
C PHE A 651 24.50 0.64 6.64
N ILE A 652 24.02 -0.10 5.62
CA ILE A 652 24.15 -1.57 5.54
C ILE A 652 25.62 -1.97 5.49
N ALA A 653 26.43 -1.28 4.66
CA ALA A 653 27.86 -1.54 4.52
C ALA A 653 28.64 -1.23 5.81
N ALA A 654 28.29 -0.16 6.53
CA ALA A 654 28.87 0.17 7.82
C ALA A 654 28.53 -0.89 8.88
N SER A 655 27.27 -1.33 8.92
CA SER A 655 26.77 -2.38 9.81
C SER A 655 27.46 -3.73 9.55
N ALA A 656 27.63 -4.08 8.27
CA ALA A 656 28.40 -5.22 7.81
C ALA A 656 29.87 -5.17 8.24
N ARG A 657 30.54 -4.02 8.04
CA ARG A 657 31.94 -3.81 8.42
C ARG A 657 32.13 -3.87 9.94
N SER A 658 31.22 -3.29 10.71
CA SER A 658 31.28 -3.33 12.18
C SER A 658 31.12 -4.76 12.70
N THR A 659 30.18 -5.53 12.16
CA THR A 659 30.00 -6.94 12.53
C THR A 659 31.23 -7.78 12.16
N ARG A 660 31.83 -7.55 10.98
CA ARG A 660 33.07 -8.22 10.58
C ARG A 660 34.26 -7.86 11.48
N ARG A 661 34.39 -6.59 11.86
CA ARG A 661 35.43 -6.11 12.80
C ARG A 661 35.21 -6.63 14.22
N LEU A 662 33.97 -6.71 14.71
CA LEU A 662 33.65 -7.31 16.00
C LEU A 662 33.94 -8.81 16.01
N ARG A 663 33.64 -9.53 14.91
CA ARG A 663 34.04 -10.94 14.76
C ARG A 663 35.56 -11.11 14.70
N LEU A 664 36.27 -10.24 13.99
CA LEU A 664 37.74 -10.24 13.93
C LEU A 664 38.39 -9.80 15.25
N ALA A 665 37.79 -8.85 15.97
CA ALA A 665 38.25 -8.37 17.27
C ALA A 665 37.93 -9.36 18.39
N ALA A 666 36.79 -10.06 18.32
CA ALA A 666 36.49 -11.20 19.17
C ALA A 666 37.42 -12.39 18.84
N ALA A 667 37.80 -12.58 17.57
CA ALA A 667 38.80 -13.55 17.17
C ALA A 667 40.22 -13.14 17.63
N SER A 668 40.57 -11.86 17.65
CA SER A 668 41.88 -11.37 18.11
C SER A 668 41.96 -11.23 19.64
N ALA A 669 40.86 -10.92 20.32
CA ALA A 669 40.76 -11.00 21.78
C ALA A 669 40.75 -12.46 22.22
N GLY A 670 40.09 -13.35 21.47
CA GLY A 670 40.24 -14.79 21.58
C GLY A 670 41.68 -15.23 21.36
N ALA A 671 42.39 -14.69 20.36
CA ALA A 671 43.81 -14.99 20.12
C ALA A 671 44.75 -14.42 21.19
N ALA A 672 44.48 -13.23 21.76
CA ALA A 672 45.26 -12.64 22.83
C ALA A 672 45.02 -13.35 24.17
N VAL A 673 43.78 -13.79 24.43
CA VAL A 673 43.47 -14.69 25.55
C VAL A 673 44.10 -16.05 25.31
N VAL A 674 44.09 -16.60 24.08
CA VAL A 674 44.80 -17.84 23.74
C VAL A 674 46.31 -17.67 23.87
N VAL A 675 46.92 -16.54 23.52
CA VAL A 675 48.37 -16.30 23.68
C VAL A 675 48.75 -16.04 25.14
N ALA A 676 47.92 -15.34 25.91
CA ALA A 676 48.11 -15.17 27.35
C ALA A 676 47.89 -16.49 28.11
N VAL A 677 46.89 -17.27 27.73
CA VAL A 677 46.63 -18.63 28.24
C VAL A 677 47.68 -19.61 27.72
N SER A 678 48.26 -19.43 26.53
CA SER A 678 49.39 -20.26 26.03
C SER A 678 50.71 -19.88 26.68
N ALA A 679 50.94 -18.61 27.05
CA ALA A 679 52.11 -18.20 27.82
C ALA A 679 52.00 -18.65 29.28
N LEU A 680 50.77 -18.73 29.81
CA LEU A 680 50.48 -19.27 31.13
C LEU A 680 50.45 -20.82 31.14
N ALA A 681 50.03 -21.45 30.03
CA ALA A 681 50.01 -22.90 29.85
C ALA A 681 51.38 -23.47 29.44
N ALA A 682 52.19 -22.74 28.66
CA ALA A 682 53.58 -23.14 28.34
C ALA A 682 54.49 -23.16 29.59
N ALA A 683 54.05 -22.54 30.70
CA ALA A 683 54.73 -22.62 31.98
C ALA A 683 54.22 -23.76 32.88
N THR A 684 53.12 -24.44 32.57
CA THR A 684 52.54 -25.41 33.52
C THR A 684 51.86 -26.66 32.98
N VAL A 685 51.64 -26.89 31.67
CA VAL A 685 50.86 -28.09 31.27
C VAL A 685 51.35 -28.77 29.99
N ASP A 686 51.62 -30.06 30.15
CA ASP A 686 51.97 -31.11 29.21
C ASP A 686 50.85 -31.33 28.15
N PRO A 687 51.14 -31.45 26.84
CA PRO A 687 50.15 -31.38 25.78
C PRO A 687 49.55 -32.75 25.38
N ASP A 688 49.10 -33.56 26.36
CA ASP A 688 48.58 -34.91 26.08
C ASP A 688 47.16 -35.20 26.65
N ASP A 689 46.38 -34.20 27.08
CA ASP A 689 45.07 -34.45 27.72
C ASP A 689 43.89 -33.66 27.11
N ALA A 690 43.76 -33.67 25.78
CA ALA A 690 42.72 -32.94 25.04
C ALA A 690 41.30 -33.57 25.11
N SER A 691 40.96 -34.32 26.15
CA SER A 691 39.65 -34.98 26.30
C SER A 691 39.21 -35.10 27.77
N GLY A 692 39.25 -33.99 28.50
CA GLY A 692 38.82 -33.97 29.91
C GLY A 692 37.30 -33.84 30.13
N PRO A 693 36.74 -34.42 31.21
CA PRO A 693 35.31 -34.36 31.57
C PRO A 693 34.72 -32.94 31.71
N GLY A 694 35.56 -31.91 31.89
CA GLY A 694 35.12 -30.51 32.06
C GLY A 694 34.51 -29.87 30.80
N GLN A 695 34.84 -30.34 29.59
CA GLN A 695 34.26 -29.78 28.36
C GLN A 695 32.80 -30.22 28.14
N ALA A 696 32.49 -31.49 28.44
CA ALA A 696 31.13 -32.02 28.38
C ALA A 696 30.22 -31.38 29.44
N GLU A 697 30.75 -31.13 30.64
CA GLU A 697 30.01 -30.45 31.71
C GLU A 697 29.70 -28.98 31.35
N ALA A 698 30.67 -28.25 30.79
CA ALA A 698 30.46 -26.88 30.33
C ALA A 698 29.43 -26.80 29.19
N ALA A 699 29.50 -27.70 28.20
CA ALA A 699 28.55 -27.79 27.11
C ALA A 699 27.13 -28.17 27.61
N SER A 700 27.02 -29.12 28.53
CA SER A 700 25.75 -29.50 29.17
C SER A 700 25.11 -28.33 29.93
N ARG A 701 25.91 -27.55 30.66
CA ARG A 701 25.43 -26.35 31.37
C ARG A 701 24.90 -25.28 30.42
N GLU A 702 25.56 -25.02 29.30
CA GLU A 702 25.08 -24.07 28.29
C GLU A 702 23.78 -24.56 27.63
N LEU A 703 23.69 -25.85 27.29
CA LEU A 703 22.46 -26.45 26.75
C LEU A 703 21.29 -26.35 27.73
N TRP A 704 21.54 -26.61 29.02
CA TRP A 704 20.54 -26.45 30.08
C TRP A 704 20.06 -24.99 30.19
N GLN A 705 20.96 -24.01 30.12
CA GLN A 705 20.59 -22.59 30.12
C GLN A 705 19.74 -22.21 28.91
N LYS A 706 20.10 -22.72 27.72
CA LYS A 706 19.31 -22.51 26.49
C LYS A 706 17.92 -23.16 26.60
N ALA A 707 17.82 -24.36 27.18
CA ALA A 707 16.54 -25.03 27.42
C ALA A 707 15.64 -24.23 28.38
N VAL A 708 16.18 -23.76 29.51
CA VAL A 708 15.43 -22.92 30.46
C VAL A 708 15.06 -21.56 29.84
N ALA A 709 15.94 -20.96 29.03
CA ALA A 709 15.62 -19.73 28.32
C ALA A 709 14.50 -19.91 27.29
N ALA A 710 14.49 -21.04 26.56
CA ALA A 710 13.41 -21.37 25.62
C ALA A 710 12.05 -21.47 26.32
N THR A 711 12.00 -22.07 27.53
CA THR A 711 10.76 -22.14 28.34
C THR A 711 10.26 -20.80 28.88
N ARG A 712 11.10 -19.75 28.97
CA ARG A 712 10.77 -18.47 29.61
C ARG A 712 10.68 -17.28 28.64
N GLY A 713 11.44 -17.33 27.56
CA GLY A 713 11.67 -16.19 26.67
C GLY A 713 10.89 -16.29 25.37
N SER A 714 11.10 -17.35 24.59
CA SER A 714 10.45 -17.54 23.29
C SER A 714 9.14 -18.34 23.37
N GLY A 715 8.97 -19.18 24.39
CA GLY A 715 7.83 -20.09 24.48
C GLY A 715 7.96 -21.32 23.58
N ASP A 716 9.14 -21.57 22.98
CA ASP A 716 9.40 -22.70 22.09
C ASP A 716 9.62 -23.98 22.91
N ASP A 717 8.50 -24.59 23.28
CA ASP A 717 8.44 -25.76 24.15
C ASP A 717 9.04 -27.02 23.49
N HIS A 718 9.04 -27.11 22.16
CA HIS A 718 9.75 -28.16 21.41
C HIS A 718 11.27 -28.03 21.55
N ALA A 719 11.81 -26.83 21.28
CA ALA A 719 13.25 -26.60 21.39
C ALA A 719 13.74 -26.77 22.84
N ALA A 720 12.94 -26.35 23.82
CA ALA A 720 13.23 -26.58 25.23
C ALA A 720 13.36 -28.08 25.56
N LEU A 721 12.44 -28.91 25.07
CA LEU A 721 12.44 -30.36 25.29
C LEU A 721 13.66 -31.03 24.64
N VAL A 722 13.95 -30.72 23.38
CA VAL A 722 15.10 -31.28 22.64
C VAL A 722 16.43 -30.86 23.29
N LEU A 723 16.56 -29.60 23.69
CA LEU A 723 17.74 -29.09 24.39
C LEU A 723 17.91 -29.73 25.78
N ALA A 724 16.82 -30.01 26.51
CA ALA A 724 16.86 -30.70 27.79
C ALA A 724 17.36 -32.15 27.65
N LEU A 725 16.83 -32.92 26.69
CA LEU A 725 17.29 -34.27 26.36
C LEU A 725 18.76 -34.28 25.93
N ARG A 726 19.17 -33.29 25.13
CA ARG A 726 20.56 -33.15 24.67
C ARG A 726 21.52 -32.75 25.79
N ALA A 727 21.11 -31.87 26.71
CA ALA A 727 21.90 -31.51 27.89
C ALA A 727 22.19 -32.73 28.77
N TYR A 728 21.16 -33.57 29.01
CA TYR A 728 21.28 -34.82 29.77
C TYR A 728 22.19 -35.86 29.07
N ARG A 729 22.05 -36.04 27.76
CA ARG A 729 22.92 -36.93 26.96
C ARG A 729 24.38 -36.45 26.91
N THR A 730 24.59 -35.14 26.96
CA THR A 730 25.92 -34.53 26.97
C THR A 730 26.61 -34.74 28.32
N HIS A 731 25.90 -34.48 29.42
CA HIS A 731 26.39 -34.79 30.77
C HIS A 731 25.22 -34.98 31.75
N ASP A 732 25.21 -36.11 32.45
CA ASP A 732 24.20 -36.44 33.44
C ASP A 732 24.49 -35.77 34.79
N THR A 733 23.75 -34.71 35.12
CA THR A 733 23.87 -33.92 36.34
C THR A 733 22.52 -33.81 37.03
N GLU A 734 22.49 -33.44 38.32
CA GLU A 734 21.23 -33.21 39.04
C GLU A 734 20.35 -32.14 38.35
N ARG A 735 20.97 -31.11 37.76
CA ARG A 735 20.27 -30.07 37.00
C ARG A 735 19.60 -30.61 35.73
N THR A 736 20.29 -31.48 34.98
CA THR A 736 19.72 -32.08 33.76
C THR A 736 18.64 -33.11 34.09
N ARG A 737 18.78 -33.89 35.18
CA ARG A 737 17.72 -34.78 35.69
C ARG A 737 16.49 -34.01 36.17
N SER A 738 16.67 -32.91 36.88
CA SER A 738 15.57 -32.07 37.37
C SER A 738 14.79 -31.44 36.22
N LEU A 739 15.49 -30.96 35.18
CA LEU A 739 14.86 -30.46 33.98
C LEU A 739 14.12 -31.58 33.20
N LEU A 740 14.68 -32.79 33.12
CA LEU A 740 13.98 -33.93 32.52
C LEU A 740 12.74 -34.36 33.30
N ARG A 741 12.79 -34.31 34.64
CA ARG A 741 11.62 -34.59 35.49
C ARG A 741 10.49 -33.61 35.18
N GLU A 742 10.82 -32.33 35.05
CA GLU A 742 9.85 -31.29 34.71
C GLU A 742 9.29 -31.49 33.30
N MET A 743 10.15 -31.76 32.32
CA MET A 743 9.72 -32.06 30.96
C MET A 743 8.83 -33.32 30.90
N HIS A 744 9.14 -34.35 31.68
CA HIS A 744 8.33 -35.57 31.79
C HIS A 744 7.00 -35.32 32.52
N HIS A 745 6.99 -34.50 33.57
CA HIS A 745 5.75 -34.10 34.21
C HIS A 745 4.82 -33.35 33.25
N ARG A 746 5.40 -32.59 32.31
CA ARG A 746 4.65 -31.93 31.25
C ARG A 746 4.20 -32.91 30.17
N TYR A 747 5.13 -33.64 29.54
CA TYR A 747 4.84 -34.33 28.28
C TYR A 747 4.85 -35.86 28.38
N GLY A 748 5.15 -36.44 29.54
CA GLY A 748 5.38 -37.88 29.71
C GLY A 748 4.16 -38.75 29.45
N ASP A 749 2.96 -38.19 29.54
CA ASP A 749 1.69 -38.90 29.28
C ASP A 749 1.14 -38.69 27.86
N THR A 750 1.85 -37.95 27.00
CA THR A 750 1.46 -37.70 25.60
C THR A 750 1.79 -38.89 24.70
N ASP A 751 0.95 -39.14 23.69
CA ASP A 751 1.17 -40.24 22.74
C ASP A 751 2.05 -39.81 21.55
N LEU A 752 1.97 -38.52 21.15
CA LEU A 752 2.83 -37.92 20.12
C LEU A 752 2.96 -36.41 20.32
N LEU A 753 4.17 -35.88 20.17
CA LEU A 753 4.52 -34.46 20.23
C LEU A 753 5.04 -34.00 18.87
N ILE A 754 4.36 -33.05 18.25
CA ILE A 754 4.64 -32.61 16.89
C ILE A 754 5.07 -31.14 16.93
N PRO A 755 6.29 -30.81 16.48
CA PRO A 755 6.71 -29.42 16.37
C PRO A 755 5.93 -28.68 15.29
N VAL A 756 5.60 -27.42 15.58
CA VAL A 756 4.98 -26.48 14.64
C VAL A 756 6.07 -25.59 14.05
N TYR A 757 6.50 -25.91 12.83
CA TYR A 757 7.49 -25.10 12.11
C TYR A 757 6.78 -24.01 11.29
N ALA A 758 6.55 -22.84 11.89
CA ALA A 758 6.03 -21.67 11.20
C ALA A 758 7.00 -21.18 10.11
N ASP A 759 6.46 -20.76 8.96
CA ASP A 759 7.25 -20.15 7.88
C ASP A 759 7.40 -18.63 8.15
N GLU A 760 8.62 -18.09 8.12
CA GLU A 760 8.92 -16.67 8.43
C GLU A 760 8.19 -15.65 7.51
N ALA A 761 7.51 -16.13 6.46
CA ALA A 761 6.83 -15.32 5.45
C ALA A 761 5.32 -15.13 5.67
N ASP A 762 4.67 -15.92 6.53
CA ASP A 762 3.22 -15.85 6.73
C ASP A 762 2.86 -16.04 8.21
N THR A 763 2.40 -14.97 8.85
CA THR A 763 1.97 -14.99 10.26
C THR A 763 0.58 -15.60 10.45
N SER A 764 -0.11 -15.96 9.36
CA SER A 764 -1.41 -16.64 9.38
C SER A 764 -1.32 -18.17 9.27
N ASP A 765 -0.15 -18.71 8.88
CA ASP A 765 0.05 -20.14 8.68
C ASP A 765 0.67 -20.79 9.94
N ARG A 766 -0.17 -20.99 10.97
CA ARG A 766 0.16 -21.84 12.13
C ARG A 766 0.40 -23.24 11.60
N GLY A 767 1.66 -23.69 11.66
CA GLY A 767 2.19 -24.82 10.87
C GLY A 767 1.21 -25.96 10.63
N LYS A 768 0.76 -26.09 9.37
CA LYS A 768 -0.28 -27.05 8.99
C LYS A 768 0.15 -28.49 9.25
N TYR A 769 -0.62 -29.17 10.10
CA TYR A 769 -0.60 -30.62 10.28
C TYR A 769 -2.00 -31.19 9.94
N GLY A 770 -2.10 -32.50 9.82
CA GLY A 770 -3.39 -33.16 9.67
C GLY A 770 -3.45 -34.48 10.42
N VAL A 771 -4.63 -34.81 10.94
CA VAL A 771 -4.86 -36.00 11.76
C VAL A 771 -6.06 -36.78 11.20
N SER A 772 -5.91 -38.09 11.05
CA SER A 772 -7.00 -39.00 10.68
C SER A 772 -8.00 -39.19 11.81
N ARG A 773 -9.21 -39.69 11.51
CA ARG A 773 -10.36 -39.79 12.44
C ARG A 773 -10.12 -40.64 13.70
N ARG A 774 -9.04 -41.41 13.80
CA ARG A 774 -8.74 -42.19 15.02
C ARG A 774 -7.40 -41.83 15.64
N GLY A 775 -6.76 -40.76 15.15
CA GLY A 775 -5.38 -40.43 15.50
C GLY A 775 -4.37 -41.50 15.08
N GLU A 776 -4.75 -42.45 14.21
CA GLU A 776 -3.89 -43.56 13.77
C GLU A 776 -2.86 -43.09 12.74
N VAL A 777 -3.19 -42.07 11.97
CA VAL A 777 -2.32 -41.40 10.99
C VAL A 777 -2.29 -39.92 11.27
N VAL A 778 -1.08 -39.38 11.38
CA VAL A 778 -0.81 -37.95 11.52
C VAL A 778 0.21 -37.54 10.48
N ALA A 779 0.06 -36.35 9.88
CA ALA A 779 1.01 -35.82 8.93
C ALA A 779 1.40 -34.38 9.27
N SER A 780 2.68 -34.06 9.13
CA SER A 780 3.22 -32.71 9.33
C SER A 780 4.50 -32.53 8.49
N ARG A 781 5.30 -31.53 8.83
CA ARG A 781 6.60 -31.20 8.24
C ARG A 781 7.71 -31.29 9.30
N THR A 782 8.91 -31.69 8.92
CA THR A 782 10.13 -31.67 9.76
C THR A 782 10.84 -30.33 9.65
N ALA A 783 11.81 -30.05 10.54
CA ALA A 783 12.58 -28.79 10.53
C ALA A 783 13.27 -28.51 9.18
N ASP A 784 13.70 -29.56 8.47
CA ASP A 784 14.36 -29.47 7.16
C ASP A 784 13.41 -29.43 5.95
N GLY A 785 12.11 -29.28 6.22
CA GLY A 785 11.06 -29.11 5.22
C GLY A 785 10.59 -30.40 4.54
N ARG A 786 10.94 -31.58 5.05
CA ARG A 786 10.40 -32.85 4.56
C ARG A 786 9.02 -33.09 5.15
N GLY A 787 8.15 -33.76 4.39
CA GLY A 787 6.88 -34.25 4.92
C GLY A 787 7.14 -35.42 5.83
N VAL A 788 6.36 -35.55 6.89
CA VAL A 788 6.44 -36.66 7.81
C VAL A 788 5.06 -37.18 8.12
N ILE A 789 4.91 -38.51 8.08
CA ILE A 789 3.70 -39.22 8.49
C ILE A 789 4.04 -40.13 9.66
N TRP A 790 3.24 -40.05 10.71
CA TRP A 790 3.25 -40.97 11.84
C TRP A 790 2.08 -41.94 11.74
N GLN A 791 2.37 -43.24 11.83
CA GLN A 791 1.37 -44.31 11.83
C GLN A 791 1.38 -45.04 13.17
N ARG A 792 0.26 -45.12 13.87
CA ARG A 792 0.13 -45.82 15.15
C ARG A 792 0.14 -47.34 14.93
N ASP A 793 0.99 -48.08 15.63
CA ASP A 793 1.16 -49.54 15.50
C ASP A 793 0.90 -50.31 16.80
N GLY A 794 -0.09 -49.89 17.60
CA GLY A 794 -0.44 -50.55 18.87
C GLY A 794 0.60 -50.45 19.99
N SER A 795 1.87 -50.10 19.67
CA SER A 795 2.96 -49.89 20.64
C SER A 795 3.51 -48.45 20.66
N GLY A 796 3.21 -47.67 19.62
CA GLY A 796 3.59 -46.26 19.50
C GLY A 796 3.34 -45.75 18.08
N PHE A 797 3.95 -44.63 17.71
CA PHE A 797 3.91 -44.09 16.36
C PHE A 797 5.19 -44.43 15.58
N ARG A 798 5.02 -44.88 14.34
CA ARG A 798 6.12 -45.04 13.37
C ARG A 798 6.18 -43.86 12.44
N GLN A 799 7.31 -43.18 12.44
CA GLN A 799 7.60 -42.05 11.57
C GLN A 799 8.05 -42.51 10.17
N ARG A 800 7.60 -41.80 9.13
CA ARG A 800 8.08 -41.93 7.75
C ARG A 800 8.18 -40.56 7.11
N THR A 801 9.35 -40.23 6.56
CA THR A 801 9.54 -38.96 5.83
C THR A 801 9.32 -39.14 4.32
N PHE A 802 8.75 -38.13 3.67
CA PHE A 802 8.50 -38.10 2.22
C PHE A 802 8.61 -36.66 1.69
N GLY A 803 9.07 -36.49 0.46
CA GLY A 803 9.17 -35.17 -0.19
C GLY A 803 10.10 -34.17 0.51
N ARG A 804 10.31 -33.01 -0.11
CA ARG A 804 11.04 -31.86 0.50
C ARG A 804 10.39 -30.56 0.02
N GLY A 805 10.32 -29.56 0.90
CA GLY A 805 9.60 -28.32 0.64
C GLY A 805 8.10 -28.55 0.55
N VAL A 806 7.56 -29.45 1.39
CA VAL A 806 6.14 -29.78 1.38
C VAL A 806 5.40 -29.00 2.47
N SER A 807 4.13 -28.67 2.22
CA SER A 807 3.18 -28.15 3.21
C SER A 807 1.98 -29.09 3.23
N VAL A 808 1.75 -29.76 4.36
CA VAL A 808 0.63 -30.70 4.52
C VAL A 808 -0.67 -29.91 4.52
N GLN A 809 -1.66 -30.35 3.76
CA GLN A 809 -2.94 -29.65 3.61
C GLN A 809 -4.09 -30.36 4.33
N ALA A 810 -4.13 -31.71 4.26
CA ALA A 810 -5.15 -32.51 4.94
C ALA A 810 -4.74 -33.98 5.03
N VAL A 811 -5.28 -34.68 6.04
CA VAL A 811 -5.27 -36.15 6.13
C VAL A 811 -6.70 -36.64 5.99
N SER A 812 -6.90 -37.67 5.18
CA SER A 812 -8.22 -38.30 5.03
C SER A 812 -8.71 -38.92 6.34
N PRO A 813 -10.04 -38.96 6.60
CA PRO A 813 -10.58 -39.49 7.84
C PRO A 813 -10.15 -40.94 8.13
N ASP A 814 -10.01 -41.79 7.13
CA ASP A 814 -9.57 -43.17 7.28
C ASP A 814 -8.04 -43.34 7.31
N GLY A 815 -7.29 -42.24 7.22
CA GLY A 815 -5.83 -42.21 7.22
C GLY A 815 -5.19 -42.83 5.98
N SER A 816 -5.95 -43.15 4.93
CA SER A 816 -5.40 -43.80 3.72
C SER A 816 -4.66 -42.84 2.80
N LEU A 817 -5.03 -41.56 2.83
CA LEU A 817 -4.53 -40.50 1.95
C LEU A 817 -4.07 -39.26 2.73
N VAL A 818 -3.00 -38.62 2.27
CA VAL A 818 -2.51 -37.32 2.74
C VAL A 818 -2.34 -36.40 1.54
N VAL A 819 -2.86 -35.18 1.61
CA VAL A 819 -2.67 -34.15 0.59
C VAL A 819 -1.59 -33.20 1.07
N PHE A 820 -0.67 -32.87 0.18
CA PHE A 820 0.37 -31.88 0.43
C PHE A 820 0.61 -31.02 -0.80
N ALA A 821 0.99 -29.77 -0.58
CA ALA A 821 1.48 -28.87 -1.60
C ALA A 821 3.02 -28.88 -1.58
N GLN A 822 3.66 -28.75 -2.74
CA GLN A 822 5.10 -28.62 -2.85
C GLN A 822 5.46 -27.45 -3.79
N GLY A 823 6.40 -26.61 -3.36
CA GLY A 823 6.84 -25.41 -4.09
C GLY A 823 6.29 -24.10 -3.50
N ASP A 824 6.78 -22.98 -4.03
CA ASP A 824 6.45 -21.63 -3.55
C ASP A 824 5.02 -21.23 -3.94
N GLU A 825 4.43 -20.22 -3.29
CA GLU A 825 3.02 -19.82 -3.49
C GLU A 825 2.57 -19.61 -4.94
N LYS A 826 3.49 -19.22 -5.83
CA LYS A 826 3.21 -18.94 -7.23
C LYS A 826 3.28 -20.19 -8.11
N ASP A 827 4.10 -21.17 -7.75
CA ASP A 827 4.40 -22.36 -8.57
C ASP A 827 4.10 -23.68 -7.84
N SER A 828 3.30 -23.63 -6.79
CA SER A 828 3.00 -24.77 -5.94
C SER A 828 2.15 -25.81 -6.67
N GLN A 829 2.51 -27.08 -6.46
CA GLN A 829 1.86 -28.25 -7.04
C GLN A 829 1.25 -29.09 -5.93
N GLY A 830 0.01 -29.55 -6.13
CA GLY A 830 -0.68 -30.45 -5.22
C GLY A 830 -0.32 -31.91 -5.49
N PHE A 831 -0.10 -32.67 -4.42
CA PHE A 831 0.19 -34.09 -4.45
C PHE A 831 -0.67 -34.84 -3.44
N LEU A 832 -1.00 -36.08 -3.80
CA LEU A 832 -1.67 -37.04 -2.95
C LEU A 832 -0.70 -38.17 -2.60
N TYR A 833 -0.48 -38.40 -1.31
CA TYR A 833 0.28 -39.53 -0.80
C TYR A 833 -0.66 -40.63 -0.33
N ASP A 834 -0.54 -41.82 -0.93
CA ASP A 834 -1.21 -43.03 -0.46
C ASP A 834 -0.38 -43.67 0.67
N VAL A 835 -0.96 -43.67 1.87
CA VAL A 835 -0.33 -44.13 3.11
C VAL A 835 -0.12 -45.65 3.12
N ARG A 836 -0.99 -46.41 2.44
CA ARG A 836 -0.93 -47.88 2.39
C ARG A 836 0.04 -48.35 1.31
N ASN A 837 -0.11 -47.82 0.10
CA ASN A 837 0.67 -48.21 -1.08
C ASN A 837 2.01 -47.48 -1.19
N ARG A 838 2.20 -46.40 -0.42
CA ARG A 838 3.42 -45.56 -0.38
C ARG A 838 3.74 -44.94 -1.74
N THR A 839 2.70 -44.58 -2.48
CA THR A 839 2.80 -43.96 -3.79
C THR A 839 2.36 -42.51 -3.72
N THR A 840 3.01 -41.66 -4.50
CA THR A 840 2.65 -40.25 -4.62
C THR A 840 2.09 -39.98 -6.01
N THR A 841 0.89 -39.42 -6.06
CA THR A 841 0.21 -39.04 -7.30
C THR A 841 0.14 -37.52 -7.36
N LYS A 842 0.57 -36.94 -8.48
CA LYS A 842 0.42 -35.50 -8.73
C LYS A 842 -1.02 -35.18 -9.08
N LEU A 843 -1.59 -34.16 -8.44
CA LEU A 843 -2.93 -33.67 -8.76
C LEU A 843 -2.85 -32.85 -10.06
N ALA A 844 -3.59 -33.27 -11.09
CA ALA A 844 -3.61 -32.59 -12.38
C ALA A 844 -4.49 -31.33 -12.30
N ALA A 845 -3.95 -30.19 -12.72
CA ALA A 845 -4.70 -28.94 -12.87
C ALA A 845 -5.11 -28.73 -14.34
N PRO A 846 -6.38 -28.35 -14.62
CA PRO A 846 -6.82 -27.90 -15.94
C PRO A 846 -5.99 -26.73 -16.47
N ALA A 847 -5.74 -26.68 -17.79
CA ALA A 847 -4.87 -25.68 -18.42
C ALA A 847 -5.41 -24.23 -18.35
N ASP A 848 -6.71 -24.06 -18.08
CA ASP A 848 -7.41 -22.79 -17.93
C ASP A 848 -7.32 -22.19 -16.50
N LEU A 849 -6.72 -22.92 -15.56
CA LEU A 849 -6.49 -22.44 -14.19
C LEU A 849 -5.04 -21.97 -14.02
N PHE A 850 -4.87 -20.72 -13.57
CA PHE A 850 -3.56 -20.06 -13.40
C PHE A 850 -2.63 -20.76 -12.40
N GLN A 851 -1.33 -20.47 -12.52
CA GLN A 851 -0.28 -20.76 -11.53
C GLN A 851 -0.67 -20.24 -10.12
N GLY A 852 -0.46 -21.07 -9.07
CA GLY A 852 -0.88 -20.78 -7.69
C GLY A 852 -2.21 -21.45 -7.25
N PHE A 853 -2.70 -22.43 -8.01
CA PHE A 853 -3.94 -23.17 -7.78
C PHE A 853 -3.97 -23.99 -6.49
N PHE A 854 -2.83 -24.61 -6.12
CA PHE A 854 -2.63 -25.32 -4.85
C PHE A 854 -1.72 -24.49 -3.95
N SER A 855 -2.12 -23.28 -3.55
CA SER A 855 -1.21 -22.47 -2.72
C SER A 855 -1.10 -23.05 -1.30
N PRO A 856 0.11 -23.12 -0.72
CA PRO A 856 0.32 -23.59 0.65
C PRO A 856 -0.48 -22.78 1.67
N SER A 857 -0.68 -21.49 1.41
CA SER A 857 -1.47 -20.53 2.20
C SER A 857 -2.96 -20.46 1.84
N SER A 858 -3.43 -21.21 0.83
CA SER A 858 -4.83 -21.11 0.36
C SER A 858 -5.77 -22.03 1.15
N GLY A 859 -6.50 -21.47 2.12
CA GLY A 859 -7.72 -22.05 2.70
C GLY A 859 -7.61 -23.45 3.31
N ALA A 860 -8.71 -23.92 3.92
CA ALA A 860 -8.82 -25.28 4.45
C ALA A 860 -9.18 -26.30 3.35
N TYR A 861 -8.57 -27.49 3.42
CA TYR A 861 -8.83 -28.62 2.54
C TYR A 861 -9.63 -29.67 3.30
N PHE A 862 -10.73 -30.15 2.69
CA PHE A 862 -11.67 -31.06 3.34
C PHE A 862 -11.82 -32.33 2.53
N PHE A 863 -11.57 -33.46 3.18
CA PHE A 863 -11.93 -34.78 2.67
C PHE A 863 -13.36 -35.12 3.08
N GLY A 864 -14.12 -35.73 2.16
CA GLY A 864 -15.36 -36.43 2.54
C GLY A 864 -15.07 -37.67 3.40
N PRO A 865 -16.05 -38.19 4.16
CA PRO A 865 -15.86 -39.30 5.11
C PRO A 865 -15.23 -40.56 4.49
N GLY A 866 -15.60 -40.88 3.25
CA GLY A 866 -15.06 -42.01 2.49
C GLY A 866 -13.77 -41.73 1.71
N ALA A 867 -13.11 -40.58 1.92
CA ALA A 867 -11.90 -40.15 1.21
C ALA A 867 -12.03 -40.12 -0.33
N ARG A 868 -13.27 -40.06 -0.85
CA ARG A 868 -13.57 -40.08 -2.29
C ARG A 868 -13.57 -38.69 -2.93
N LYS A 869 -13.88 -37.67 -2.15
CA LYS A 869 -13.91 -36.27 -2.57
C LYS A 869 -12.94 -35.47 -1.72
N LEU A 870 -12.15 -34.63 -2.38
CA LEU A 870 -11.33 -33.59 -1.77
C LEU A 870 -11.85 -32.25 -2.26
N VAL A 871 -12.14 -31.35 -1.32
CA VAL A 871 -12.73 -30.04 -1.62
C VAL A 871 -11.96 -28.93 -0.94
N TRP A 872 -11.73 -27.83 -1.65
CA TRP A 872 -11.08 -26.64 -1.08
C TRP A 872 -11.51 -25.36 -1.81
N ASN A 873 -11.31 -24.22 -1.15
CA ASN A 873 -11.53 -22.91 -1.74
C ASN A 873 -10.31 -22.47 -2.55
N SER A 874 -10.52 -22.04 -3.79
CA SER A 874 -9.45 -21.44 -4.59
C SER A 874 -9.31 -19.95 -4.31
N ARG A 875 -8.14 -19.37 -4.59
CA ARG A 875 -7.90 -17.90 -4.59
C ARG A 875 -8.87 -17.12 -5.49
N LEU A 876 -9.54 -17.80 -6.44
CA LEU A 876 -10.56 -17.22 -7.33
C LEU A 876 -11.97 -17.27 -6.74
N ARG A 877 -12.11 -17.47 -5.41
CA ARG A 877 -13.39 -17.45 -4.67
C ARG A 877 -14.42 -18.46 -5.20
N SER A 878 -13.94 -19.65 -5.58
CA SER A 878 -14.79 -20.77 -6.00
C SER A 878 -14.30 -22.08 -5.38
N ALA A 879 -15.23 -22.93 -4.95
CA ALA A 879 -14.93 -24.26 -4.45
C ALA A 879 -14.52 -25.21 -5.59
N LEU A 880 -13.47 -25.99 -5.35
CA LEU A 880 -12.94 -26.99 -6.27
C LEU A 880 -13.17 -28.37 -5.66
N VAL A 881 -13.55 -29.32 -6.49
CA VAL A 881 -13.83 -30.70 -6.08
C VAL A 881 -12.99 -31.65 -6.91
N TRP A 882 -12.13 -32.40 -6.25
CA TRP A 882 -11.34 -33.47 -6.84
C TRP A 882 -11.90 -34.84 -6.43
N ASP A 883 -12.12 -35.72 -7.40
CA ASP A 883 -12.54 -37.10 -7.17
C ASP A 883 -11.33 -38.03 -7.13
N THR A 884 -11.16 -38.74 -6.02
CA THR A 884 -9.99 -39.58 -5.79
C THR A 884 -10.03 -40.90 -6.57
N ALA A 885 -11.21 -41.31 -7.07
CA ALA A 885 -11.38 -42.58 -7.78
C ALA A 885 -10.95 -42.49 -9.25
N ASP A 886 -11.22 -41.37 -9.92
CA ASP A 886 -10.90 -41.17 -11.34
C ASP A 886 -9.91 -40.02 -11.61
N GLY A 887 -9.55 -39.25 -10.57
CA GLY A 887 -8.63 -38.13 -10.65
C GLY A 887 -9.22 -36.88 -11.30
N SER A 888 -10.53 -36.84 -11.54
CA SER A 888 -11.20 -35.69 -12.15
C SER A 888 -11.26 -34.50 -11.22
N LEU A 889 -11.05 -33.30 -11.78
CA LEU A 889 -11.16 -32.04 -11.09
C LEU A 889 -12.33 -31.25 -11.68
N SER A 890 -13.22 -30.77 -10.82
CA SER A 890 -14.37 -29.96 -11.21
C SER A 890 -14.44 -28.69 -10.39
N ARG A 891 -14.83 -27.59 -11.03
CA ARG A 891 -15.11 -26.31 -10.38
C ARG A 891 -16.59 -26.23 -10.07
N LEU A 892 -16.94 -25.97 -8.81
CA LEU A 892 -18.31 -25.66 -8.45
C LEU A 892 -18.58 -24.17 -8.76
N PRO A 893 -19.70 -23.84 -9.45
CA PRO A 893 -20.17 -22.48 -9.51
C PRO A 893 -20.62 -22.06 -8.10
N SER A 894 -19.81 -21.28 -7.39
CA SER A 894 -20.25 -20.63 -6.15
C SER A 894 -21.32 -19.59 -6.48
N SER A 895 -22.37 -19.51 -5.67
CA SER A 895 -23.44 -18.53 -5.91
C SER A 895 -23.03 -17.10 -5.55
N GLU A 896 -22.01 -16.91 -4.70
CA GLU A 896 -21.49 -15.58 -4.33
C GLU A 896 -19.98 -15.66 -4.09
N SER A 897 -19.25 -14.57 -4.35
CA SER A 897 -17.79 -14.50 -4.29
C SER A 897 -17.22 -14.50 -2.85
N SER A 898 -18.05 -14.81 -1.84
CA SER A 898 -17.75 -14.76 -0.41
C SER A 898 -18.05 -16.06 0.34
N ASP A 899 -18.48 -17.12 -0.35
CA ASP A 899 -18.77 -18.40 0.30
C ASP A 899 -17.47 -19.14 0.67
N GLU A 900 -17.36 -19.56 1.92
CA GLU A 900 -16.25 -20.38 2.44
C GLU A 900 -16.73 -21.82 2.67
N VAL A 901 -16.09 -22.80 2.02
CA VAL A 901 -16.26 -24.22 2.37
C VAL A 901 -15.75 -24.47 3.78
N ILE A 902 -16.59 -25.05 4.64
CA ILE A 902 -16.27 -25.37 6.03
C ILE A 902 -16.33 -26.88 6.34
N GLY A 903 -16.80 -27.71 5.40
CA GLY A 903 -16.82 -29.16 5.58
C GLY A 903 -17.42 -29.94 4.41
N VAL A 904 -17.16 -31.25 4.39
CA VAL A 904 -17.66 -32.18 3.36
C VAL A 904 -18.20 -33.43 4.06
N GLY A 905 -19.50 -33.68 3.91
CA GLY A 905 -20.16 -34.91 4.33
C GLY A 905 -20.28 -35.93 3.19
N ASP A 906 -21.14 -36.93 3.35
CA ASP A 906 -21.37 -37.99 2.36
C ASP A 906 -21.88 -37.46 1.01
N ASP A 907 -20.93 -37.21 0.08
CA ASP A 907 -21.14 -36.57 -1.22
C ASP A 907 -21.88 -35.22 -1.13
N SER A 908 -21.71 -34.50 -0.02
CA SER A 908 -22.33 -33.18 0.22
C SER A 908 -21.28 -32.21 0.74
N MET A 909 -21.39 -30.93 0.39
CA MET A 909 -20.47 -29.88 0.84
C MET A 909 -21.22 -28.82 1.63
N VAL A 910 -20.66 -28.39 2.75
CA VAL A 910 -21.20 -27.32 3.58
C VAL A 910 -20.40 -26.04 3.36
N THR A 911 -21.10 -24.95 3.04
CA THR A 911 -20.50 -23.62 2.90
C THR A 911 -21.08 -22.65 3.92
N LEU A 912 -20.25 -21.72 4.39
CA LEU A 912 -20.61 -20.59 5.22
C LEU A 912 -20.47 -19.30 4.40
N SER A 913 -21.41 -18.39 4.53
CA SER A 913 -21.28 -17.02 4.04
C SER A 913 -21.75 -16.03 5.10
N GLU A 914 -21.00 -14.96 5.27
CA GLU A 914 -21.36 -13.85 6.16
C GLU A 914 -21.92 -12.71 5.33
N ARG A 915 -23.09 -12.19 5.74
CA ARG A 915 -23.67 -10.99 5.18
C ARG A 915 -23.90 -9.95 6.27
N THR A 916 -23.22 -8.82 6.14
CA THR A 916 -23.49 -7.64 6.94
C THR A 916 -24.64 -6.87 6.30
N THR A 917 -25.74 -6.68 7.02
CA THR A 917 -26.84 -5.85 6.52
C THR A 917 -26.56 -4.39 6.90
N PRO A 918 -26.37 -3.47 5.93
CA PRO A 918 -26.19 -2.06 6.24
C PRO A 918 -27.46 -1.50 6.88
N VAL A 919 -27.30 -0.82 8.02
CA VAL A 919 -28.43 -0.33 8.82
C VAL A 919 -28.89 1.04 8.31
N LYS A 920 -30.20 1.30 8.36
CA LYS A 920 -30.77 2.63 8.16
C LYS A 920 -30.23 3.60 9.24
N PRO A 921 -30.02 4.89 8.94
CA PRO A 921 -29.24 5.84 9.74
C PRO A 921 -29.77 6.21 11.15
N TYR A 922 -30.70 5.47 11.75
CA TYR A 922 -31.32 5.79 13.05
C TYR A 922 -31.40 4.63 14.06
N THR A 923 -30.85 3.44 13.78
CA THR A 923 -30.75 2.33 14.75
C THR A 923 -29.30 1.88 14.87
N GLN A 924 -28.73 1.95 16.07
CA GLN A 924 -27.28 1.83 16.36
C GLN A 924 -26.68 0.41 16.34
N VAL A 925 -27.28 -0.56 15.63
CA VAL A 925 -26.81 -1.94 15.74
C VAL A 925 -26.70 -2.63 14.38
N GLU A 926 -25.47 -2.87 13.93
CA GLU A 926 -25.16 -3.68 12.74
C GLU A 926 -25.62 -5.12 12.97
N LYS A 927 -26.36 -5.68 12.01
CA LYS A 927 -26.77 -7.09 12.05
C LYS A 927 -25.89 -7.91 11.12
N LYS A 928 -25.18 -8.88 11.66
CA LYS A 928 -24.49 -9.91 10.87
C LYS A 928 -25.41 -11.10 10.70
N THR A 929 -25.54 -11.58 9.46
CA THR A 929 -26.32 -12.78 9.14
C THR A 929 -25.36 -13.84 8.60
N TYR A 930 -25.21 -14.92 9.35
CA TYR A 930 -24.44 -16.09 8.96
C TYR A 930 -25.34 -17.06 8.22
N ILE A 931 -24.94 -17.46 7.03
CA ILE A 931 -25.71 -18.31 6.12
C ILE A 931 -24.96 -19.61 5.88
N PHE A 932 -25.48 -20.72 6.42
CA PHE A 932 -24.97 -22.06 6.17
C PHE A 932 -25.75 -22.73 5.04
N SER A 933 -25.06 -23.18 3.99
CA SER A 933 -25.67 -23.83 2.82
C SER A 933 -25.12 -25.24 2.60
N VAL A 934 -26.00 -26.19 2.29
CA VAL A 934 -25.63 -27.59 1.97
C VAL A 934 -25.82 -27.86 0.48
N TRP A 935 -24.73 -28.25 -0.18
CA TRP A 935 -24.64 -28.53 -1.61
C TRP A 935 -24.51 -30.03 -1.88
N ASP A 936 -25.31 -30.54 -2.82
CA ASP A 936 -25.24 -31.95 -3.25
C ASP A 936 -24.20 -32.14 -4.36
N LEU A 937 -23.16 -32.93 -4.10
CA LEU A 937 -22.06 -33.21 -5.03
C LEU A 937 -22.34 -34.38 -5.99
N ARG A 938 -23.49 -35.07 -5.89
CA ARG A 938 -23.80 -36.30 -6.65
C ARG A 938 -24.08 -36.07 -8.14
N GLY A 939 -23.72 -34.92 -8.71
CA GLY A 939 -23.20 -34.97 -10.09
C GLY A 939 -23.53 -33.88 -11.09
N SER A 940 -23.53 -34.33 -12.35
CA SER A 940 -23.96 -33.74 -13.62
C SER A 940 -23.78 -32.25 -13.92
N SER A 941 -24.59 -31.42 -13.25
CA SER A 941 -25.18 -30.21 -13.84
C SER A 941 -24.91 -28.96 -13.00
N PRO A 942 -24.64 -27.80 -13.63
CA PRO A 942 -24.31 -26.54 -12.96
C PRO A 942 -25.46 -25.92 -12.14
N ALA A 943 -26.65 -26.54 -12.14
CA ALA A 943 -27.82 -26.08 -11.38
C ALA A 943 -28.06 -26.86 -10.07
N ARG A 944 -27.07 -27.59 -9.52
CA ARG A 944 -27.32 -28.46 -8.36
C ARG A 944 -27.46 -27.69 -7.05
N ARG A 945 -28.72 -27.31 -6.82
CA ARG A 945 -29.51 -27.29 -5.57
C ARG A 945 -28.72 -26.99 -4.31
N ASN A 946 -28.74 -25.71 -3.92
CA ASN A 946 -28.72 -25.32 -2.52
C ASN A 946 -29.90 -26.05 -1.84
N SER A 947 -29.62 -27.14 -1.15
CA SER A 947 -30.69 -28.01 -0.65
C SER A 947 -31.35 -27.39 0.58
N ARG A 948 -30.59 -26.62 1.39
CA ARG A 948 -31.00 -26.04 2.67
C ARG A 948 -30.10 -24.85 3.03
N ARG A 949 -30.72 -23.76 3.49
CA ARG A 949 -30.08 -22.51 3.94
C ARG A 949 -30.53 -22.18 5.36
N PHE A 950 -29.61 -21.87 6.27
CA PHE A 950 -29.92 -21.48 7.65
C PHE A 950 -29.31 -20.12 7.95
N GLU A 951 -30.11 -19.22 8.52
CA GLU A 951 -29.69 -17.86 8.85
C GLU A 951 -29.57 -17.71 10.36
N VAL A 952 -28.38 -17.31 10.82
CA VAL A 952 -28.12 -16.96 12.21
C VAL A 952 -27.83 -15.47 12.27
N ILE A 953 -28.71 -14.73 12.94
CA ILE A 953 -28.61 -13.28 13.06
C ILE A 953 -27.94 -12.93 14.38
N GLU A 954 -26.86 -12.18 14.30
CA GLU A 954 -26.21 -11.48 15.40
C GLU A 954 -26.83 -10.09 15.49
N GLU A 955 -27.40 -9.76 16.65
CA GLU A 955 -28.19 -8.55 16.83
C GLU A 955 -27.48 -7.43 17.59
N ASP A 956 -26.26 -7.65 18.13
CA ASP A 956 -25.51 -6.66 18.94
C ASP A 956 -23.98 -6.79 18.83
N TYR A 957 -23.24 -5.67 18.94
CA TYR A 957 -21.77 -5.63 18.90
C TYR A 957 -21.09 -6.33 20.09
N ALA A 958 -21.82 -6.53 21.18
CA ALA A 958 -21.37 -7.28 22.36
C ALA A 958 -21.70 -8.78 22.28
N SER A 959 -22.22 -9.25 21.14
CA SER A 959 -22.50 -10.66 20.88
C SER A 959 -21.51 -11.26 19.86
N GLY A 960 -21.27 -12.57 19.96
CA GLY A 960 -20.42 -13.29 19.04
C GLY A 960 -21.00 -14.67 18.72
N LEU A 961 -20.43 -15.33 17.72
CA LEU A 961 -20.89 -16.63 17.23
C LEU A 961 -19.71 -17.57 17.05
N GLU A 962 -19.78 -18.73 17.69
CA GLU A 962 -18.91 -19.88 17.45
C GLU A 962 -19.71 -20.98 16.74
N TYR A 963 -19.06 -21.75 15.87
CA TYR A 963 -19.68 -22.89 15.21
C TYR A 963 -18.73 -24.09 15.10
N GLY A 964 -19.31 -25.27 14.99
CA GLY A 964 -18.56 -26.52 14.80
C GLY A 964 -19.38 -27.56 14.05
N LEU A 965 -18.76 -28.25 13.09
CA LEU A 965 -19.35 -29.37 12.37
C LEU A 965 -18.98 -30.70 13.03
N SER A 966 -19.87 -31.68 12.98
CA SER A 966 -19.52 -33.05 13.35
C SER A 966 -18.48 -33.64 12.38
N PRO A 967 -17.68 -34.62 12.81
CA PRO A 967 -16.69 -35.27 11.95
C PRO A 967 -17.23 -35.82 10.63
N ASP A 968 -18.48 -36.27 10.59
CA ASP A 968 -19.17 -36.71 9.37
C ASP A 968 -19.92 -35.59 8.61
N ALA A 969 -19.82 -34.35 9.11
CA ALA A 969 -20.53 -33.15 8.68
C ALA A 969 -22.07 -33.31 8.62
N SER A 970 -22.63 -34.25 9.38
CA SER A 970 -24.08 -34.47 9.49
C SER A 970 -24.77 -33.54 10.50
N ARG A 971 -24.01 -32.92 11.42
CA ARG A 971 -24.51 -32.01 12.46
C ARG A 971 -23.70 -30.71 12.48
N LEU A 972 -24.34 -29.60 12.78
CA LEU A 972 -23.73 -28.27 12.98
C LEU A 972 -24.16 -27.72 14.34
N ALA A 973 -23.20 -27.53 15.24
CA ALA A 973 -23.40 -26.75 16.45
C ALA A 973 -23.13 -25.27 16.19
N VAL A 974 -24.01 -24.41 16.70
CA VAL A 974 -23.85 -22.95 16.70
C VAL A 974 -24.07 -22.46 18.13
N ALA A 975 -23.05 -21.84 18.70
CA ALA A 975 -23.07 -21.21 20.01
C ALA A 975 -23.07 -19.69 19.82
N ARG A 976 -24.18 -19.04 20.17
CA ARG A 976 -24.28 -17.59 20.20
C ARG A 976 -24.08 -17.13 21.62
N TYR A 977 -23.25 -16.14 21.84
CA TYR A 977 -23.04 -15.58 23.16
C TYR A 977 -23.22 -14.08 23.15
N ALA A 978 -23.66 -13.53 24.28
CA ALA A 978 -23.81 -12.10 24.49
C ALA A 978 -23.33 -11.74 25.91
N GLU A 979 -22.60 -10.62 26.03
CA GLU A 979 -22.18 -10.11 27.33
C GLU A 979 -23.41 -9.74 28.19
N ALA A 980 -23.57 -10.47 29.30
CA ALA A 980 -24.61 -10.28 30.29
C ALA A 980 -24.06 -9.47 31.48
N GLY A 981 -23.64 -8.23 31.23
CA GLY A 981 -23.08 -7.33 32.26
C GLY A 981 -21.59 -7.59 32.57
N SER A 982 -21.05 -6.90 33.58
CA SER A 982 -19.62 -6.59 33.72
C SER A 982 -18.63 -7.77 33.88
N ASP A 983 -19.07 -9.03 33.94
CA ASP A 983 -18.19 -10.21 34.10
C ASP A 983 -18.88 -11.56 33.70
N ARG A 984 -19.94 -11.56 32.87
CA ARG A 984 -20.65 -12.82 32.52
C ARG A 984 -21.11 -12.86 31.08
N SER A 985 -21.07 -14.06 30.49
CA SER A 985 -21.55 -14.33 29.13
C SER A 985 -22.75 -15.27 29.15
N ARG A 986 -23.85 -14.88 28.50
CA ARG A 986 -25.00 -15.77 28.25
C ARG A 986 -24.81 -16.44 26.90
N THR A 987 -24.84 -17.78 26.87
CA THR A 987 -24.63 -18.57 25.66
C THR A 987 -25.86 -19.41 25.32
N ASP A 988 -26.36 -19.27 24.09
CA ASP A 988 -27.39 -20.10 23.47
C ASP A 988 -26.73 -21.05 22.46
N VAL A 989 -26.81 -22.36 22.70
CA VAL A 989 -26.27 -23.38 21.79
C VAL A 989 -27.41 -24.08 21.07
N THR A 990 -27.33 -24.17 19.75
CA THR A 990 -28.24 -24.96 18.92
C THR A 990 -27.45 -25.94 18.07
N VAL A 991 -27.87 -27.20 18.07
CA VAL A 991 -27.35 -28.19 17.12
C VAL A 991 -28.40 -28.45 16.03
N TYR A 992 -27.98 -28.27 14.79
CA TYR A 992 -28.74 -28.52 13.59
C TYR A 992 -28.32 -29.85 12.97
N ASP A 993 -29.29 -30.68 12.62
CA ASP A 993 -29.09 -31.79 11.70
C ASP A 993 -28.94 -31.22 10.29
N MET A 994 -27.80 -31.42 9.65
CA MET A 994 -27.49 -30.89 8.32
C MET A 994 -28.22 -31.65 7.20
N THR A 995 -28.60 -32.91 7.45
CA THR A 995 -29.43 -33.70 6.54
C THR A 995 -30.88 -33.27 6.53
N THR A 996 -31.46 -32.82 7.65
CA THR A 996 -32.88 -32.41 7.75
C THR A 996 -33.08 -30.90 7.94
N GLY A 997 -32.04 -30.16 8.26
CA GLY A 997 -32.07 -28.73 8.57
C GLY A 997 -32.83 -28.35 9.83
N ARG A 998 -33.19 -29.33 10.67
CA ARG A 998 -33.94 -29.07 11.89
C ARG A 998 -32.97 -28.96 13.05
N ALA A 999 -33.27 -28.06 13.98
CA ALA A 999 -32.63 -28.07 15.28
C ALA A 999 -33.06 -29.35 16.01
N GLU A 1000 -32.12 -30.25 16.26
CA GLU A 1000 -32.36 -31.50 16.99
C GLU A 1000 -32.20 -31.30 18.50
N TRP A 1001 -31.42 -30.28 18.89
CA TRP A 1001 -31.04 -30.04 20.27
C TRP A 1001 -30.74 -28.55 20.48
N ARG A 1002 -31.12 -28.02 21.66
CA ARG A 1002 -30.84 -26.66 22.09
C ARG A 1002 -30.62 -26.61 23.59
N ASP A 1003 -29.77 -25.70 24.04
CA ASP A 1003 -29.58 -25.39 25.45
C ASP A 1003 -29.12 -23.94 25.62
N THR A 1004 -29.35 -23.39 26.81
CA THR A 1004 -28.98 -22.03 27.16
C THR A 1004 -28.42 -22.02 28.57
N PHE A 1005 -27.23 -21.44 28.73
CA PHE A 1005 -26.56 -21.35 30.02
C PHE A 1005 -25.76 -20.05 30.13
N THR A 1006 -25.23 -19.77 31.31
CA THR A 1006 -24.35 -18.62 31.57
C THR A 1006 -22.98 -19.11 32.01
N SER A 1007 -21.93 -18.52 31.48
CA SER A 1007 -20.54 -18.71 31.90
C SER A 1007 -19.97 -17.39 32.38
N ASP A 1008 -18.88 -17.43 33.16
CA ASP A 1008 -18.18 -16.22 33.58
C ASP A 1008 -17.40 -15.65 32.36
N ASP A 1009 -16.68 -16.48 31.61
CA ASP A 1009 -16.05 -16.11 30.33
C ASP A 1009 -16.87 -16.44 29.06
N ARG A 1010 -16.50 -15.81 27.93
CA ARG A 1010 -17.05 -16.12 26.60
C ARG A 1010 -16.52 -17.47 26.08
N PRO A 1011 -17.33 -18.23 25.31
CA PRO A 1011 -16.85 -19.45 24.69
C PRO A 1011 -15.80 -19.13 23.62
N LEU A 1012 -14.77 -19.96 23.55
CA LEU A 1012 -13.71 -19.86 22.53
C LEU A 1012 -14.01 -20.76 21.33
N ALA A 1013 -14.79 -21.82 21.51
CA ALA A 1013 -15.22 -22.72 20.45
C ALA A 1013 -16.38 -23.63 20.91
N VAL A 1014 -17.07 -24.23 19.95
CA VAL A 1014 -18.09 -25.27 20.17
C VAL A 1014 -17.82 -26.46 19.26
N ALA A 1015 -17.91 -27.67 19.81
CA ALA A 1015 -17.75 -28.92 19.09
C ALA A 1015 -19.02 -29.76 19.19
N VAL A 1016 -19.25 -30.61 18.20
CA VAL A 1016 -20.34 -31.60 18.24
C VAL A 1016 -19.86 -32.92 17.69
N SER A 1017 -20.07 -33.99 18.45
CA SER A 1017 -19.87 -35.36 18.00
C SER A 1017 -20.95 -35.79 17.01
N ASP A 1018 -20.75 -36.90 16.31
CA ASP A 1018 -21.78 -37.46 15.43
C ASP A 1018 -23.06 -37.79 16.23
N GLN A 1019 -22.93 -38.03 17.54
CA GLN A 1019 -24.04 -38.35 18.46
C GLN A 1019 -23.84 -37.74 19.85
N GLY A 1020 -24.91 -37.29 20.51
CA GLY A 1020 -24.88 -36.77 21.88
C GLY A 1020 -24.89 -35.24 21.98
N PRO A 1021 -24.78 -34.68 23.21
CA PRO A 1021 -24.79 -33.24 23.43
C PRO A 1021 -23.47 -32.58 22.95
N PRO A 1022 -23.50 -31.28 22.60
CA PRO A 1022 -22.30 -30.57 22.19
C PRO A 1022 -21.32 -30.35 23.35
N THR A 1023 -20.05 -30.19 23.01
CA THR A 1023 -18.96 -29.85 23.93
C THR A 1023 -18.59 -28.39 23.74
N LEU A 1024 -18.50 -27.63 24.83
CA LEU A 1024 -18.14 -26.21 24.82
C LEU A 1024 -16.74 -26.00 25.39
N LEU A 1025 -15.94 -25.19 24.70
CA LEU A 1025 -14.62 -24.74 25.15
C LEU A 1025 -14.73 -23.30 25.67
N VAL A 1026 -14.34 -23.07 26.93
CA VAL A 1026 -14.40 -21.77 27.61
C VAL A 1026 -13.03 -21.43 28.19
N GLY A 1027 -12.60 -20.18 28.08
CA GLY A 1027 -11.34 -19.68 28.64
C GLY A 1027 -11.41 -19.52 30.17
N GLY A 1028 -10.28 -19.59 30.87
CA GLY A 1028 -10.19 -19.36 32.32
C GLY A 1028 -10.20 -20.65 33.18
N PHE A 1029 -9.39 -20.66 34.25
CA PHE A 1029 -9.33 -21.79 35.19
C PHE A 1029 -10.61 -21.90 36.03
N GLY A 1030 -11.38 -22.98 35.83
CA GLY A 1030 -12.55 -23.29 36.66
C GLY A 1030 -13.87 -22.71 36.16
N ASP A 1031 -13.87 -22.11 34.97
CA ASP A 1031 -15.07 -21.58 34.34
C ASP A 1031 -15.92 -22.71 33.77
N SER A 1032 -16.97 -23.06 34.50
CA SER A 1032 -17.98 -24.03 34.09
C SER A 1032 -19.32 -23.32 33.88
N PRO A 1033 -20.11 -23.75 32.89
CA PRO A 1033 -21.44 -23.21 32.69
C PRO A 1033 -22.26 -23.40 33.96
N ARG A 1034 -22.90 -22.32 34.37
CA ARG A 1034 -23.73 -22.27 35.57
C ARG A 1034 -25.19 -22.53 35.18
N GLY A 1035 -25.86 -23.37 35.95
CA GLY A 1035 -27.25 -23.81 35.73
C GLY A 1035 -27.35 -25.29 35.34
N GLU A 1036 -28.57 -25.78 35.20
CA GLU A 1036 -28.81 -27.13 34.66
C GLU A 1036 -28.55 -27.12 33.14
N THR A 1037 -27.34 -27.49 32.73
CA THR A 1037 -26.96 -27.64 31.31
C THR A 1037 -26.61 -29.09 31.00
N LYS A 1038 -26.90 -29.52 29.77
CA LYS A 1038 -26.48 -30.82 29.24
C LYS A 1038 -25.24 -30.73 28.37
N VAL A 1039 -24.68 -29.53 28.20
CA VAL A 1039 -23.43 -29.27 27.49
C VAL A 1039 -22.26 -29.82 28.30
N GLY A 1040 -21.42 -30.63 27.66
CA GLY A 1040 -20.14 -31.02 28.25
C GLY A 1040 -19.14 -29.86 28.12
N THR A 1041 -18.31 -29.63 29.13
CA THR A 1041 -17.29 -28.59 29.05
C THR A 1041 -15.91 -29.14 29.16
N VAL A 1042 -15.01 -28.59 28.35
CA VAL A 1042 -13.59 -28.88 28.41
C VAL A 1042 -12.87 -27.55 28.58
N SER A 1043 -12.19 -27.38 29.70
CA SER A 1043 -11.35 -26.22 29.97
C SER A 1043 -9.90 -26.61 29.65
N PRO A 1044 -9.25 -26.00 28.65
CA PRO A 1044 -7.84 -26.27 28.41
C PRO A 1044 -6.99 -25.83 29.62
N PRO A 1045 -5.91 -26.55 29.94
CA PRO A 1045 -4.85 -26.05 30.81
C PRO A 1045 -4.30 -24.68 30.34
N GLU A 1046 -3.75 -23.89 31.27
CA GLU A 1046 -3.22 -22.54 30.97
C GLU A 1046 -2.26 -22.50 29.79
N GLY A 1047 -2.43 -21.52 28.91
CA GLY A 1047 -1.51 -21.27 27.80
C GLY A 1047 -1.66 -22.23 26.63
N TRP A 1048 -2.75 -22.98 26.55
CA TRP A 1048 -3.02 -23.93 25.50
C TRP A 1048 -4.39 -23.74 24.85
N THR A 1049 -4.50 -24.15 23.59
CA THR A 1049 -5.78 -24.27 22.86
C THR A 1049 -6.11 -25.73 22.59
N VAL A 1050 -7.40 -26.10 22.63
CA VAL A 1050 -7.86 -27.45 22.26
C VAL A 1050 -8.47 -27.37 20.87
N ASP A 1051 -8.11 -28.29 19.99
CA ASP A 1051 -8.76 -28.43 18.69
C ASP A 1051 -10.13 -29.13 18.88
N PRO A 1052 -11.26 -28.42 18.71
CA PRO A 1052 -12.60 -29.01 18.83
C PRO A 1052 -12.91 -29.99 17.70
N PHE A 1053 -12.14 -29.98 16.62
CA PHE A 1053 -12.28 -30.86 15.46
C PHE A 1053 -11.44 -32.14 15.59
N ALA A 1054 -10.73 -32.30 16.72
CA ALA A 1054 -10.03 -33.54 17.02
C ALA A 1054 -11.04 -34.70 16.98
N PRO A 1055 -10.73 -35.78 16.26
CA PRO A 1055 -11.65 -36.88 16.08
C PRO A 1055 -12.08 -37.52 17.41
N GLU A 1056 -13.30 -38.08 17.47
CA GLU A 1056 -13.84 -38.71 18.68
C GLU A 1056 -12.82 -39.60 19.40
N GLY A 1057 -12.49 -39.23 20.64
CA GLY A 1057 -11.50 -39.94 21.45
C GLY A 1057 -10.06 -39.45 21.26
N THR A 1058 -9.81 -38.31 20.64
CA THR A 1058 -8.47 -37.70 20.56
C THR A 1058 -8.52 -36.32 21.21
N ALA A 1059 -7.61 -36.05 22.16
CA ALA A 1059 -7.38 -34.70 22.64
C ALA A 1059 -6.14 -34.15 21.95
N LEU A 1060 -6.31 -33.01 21.28
CA LEU A 1060 -5.24 -32.31 20.60
C LEU A 1060 -5.08 -30.94 21.23
N GLN A 1061 -3.86 -30.62 21.63
CA GLN A 1061 -3.56 -29.38 22.32
C GLN A 1061 -2.43 -28.66 21.58
N GLU A 1062 -2.66 -27.41 21.19
CA GLU A 1062 -1.75 -26.62 20.37
C GLU A 1062 -1.32 -25.34 21.11
N ASP A 1063 -0.01 -25.09 21.12
CA ASP A 1063 0.58 -23.78 21.31
C ASP A 1063 1.29 -23.33 20.00
N ASP A 1064 1.88 -22.13 19.99
CA ASP A 1064 2.48 -21.55 18.77
C ASP A 1064 3.72 -22.35 18.23
N HIS A 1065 4.20 -23.38 18.94
CA HIS A 1065 5.44 -24.11 18.62
C HIS A 1065 5.35 -25.64 18.73
N LEU A 1066 4.34 -26.20 19.41
CA LEU A 1066 4.21 -27.61 19.70
C LEU A 1066 2.73 -28.05 19.76
N VAL A 1067 2.45 -29.20 19.15
CA VAL A 1067 1.16 -29.88 19.17
C VAL A 1067 1.30 -31.19 19.95
N ALA A 1068 0.51 -31.35 21.01
CA ALA A 1068 0.44 -32.56 21.81
C ALA A 1068 -0.82 -33.37 21.47
N LEU A 1069 -0.61 -34.64 21.09
CA LEU A 1069 -1.66 -35.59 20.76
C LEU A 1069 -1.80 -36.62 21.87
N VAL A 1070 -3.04 -36.79 22.37
CA VAL A 1070 -3.43 -37.86 23.29
C VAL A 1070 -4.60 -38.63 22.69
N VAL A 1071 -4.40 -39.93 22.45
CA VAL A 1071 -5.42 -40.81 21.89
C VAL A 1071 -6.05 -41.63 23.02
N ALA A 1072 -7.38 -41.59 23.13
CA ALA A 1072 -8.14 -42.31 24.13
C ALA A 1072 -8.08 -43.82 23.85
N ASP A 1073 -7.55 -44.58 24.81
CA ASP A 1073 -7.71 -46.03 24.83
C ASP A 1073 -9.14 -46.36 25.26
N GLY A 1074 -9.83 -47.21 24.48
CA GLY A 1074 -11.29 -47.44 24.43
C GLY A 1074 -12.02 -47.85 25.73
N GLY A 1075 -11.87 -47.10 26.81
CA GLY A 1075 -12.51 -47.30 28.11
C GLY A 1075 -12.49 -46.08 29.04
N ARG A 1076 -11.74 -45.01 28.75
CA ARG A 1076 -11.75 -43.75 29.51
C ARG A 1076 -12.31 -42.61 28.65
N ARG A 1077 -13.36 -41.94 29.15
CA ARG A 1077 -14.05 -40.83 28.47
C ARG A 1077 -13.38 -39.45 28.61
N ASP A 1078 -12.35 -39.34 29.44
CA ASP A 1078 -11.69 -38.06 29.75
C ASP A 1078 -10.18 -38.19 29.51
N SER A 1079 -9.77 -37.97 28.25
CA SER A 1079 -8.36 -37.91 27.84
C SER A 1079 -7.69 -36.59 28.24
N SER A 1080 -8.47 -35.54 28.52
CA SER A 1080 -7.97 -34.22 28.96
C SER A 1080 -7.31 -34.25 30.34
N ALA A 1081 -7.68 -35.19 31.21
CA ALA A 1081 -7.04 -35.35 32.52
C ALA A 1081 -5.58 -35.85 32.47
N ARG A 1082 -5.09 -36.30 31.30
CA ARG A 1082 -3.68 -36.68 31.06
C ARG A 1082 -2.82 -35.52 30.55
N LEU A 1083 -3.39 -34.32 30.39
CA LEU A 1083 -2.72 -33.16 29.84
C LEU A 1083 -2.10 -32.29 30.94
N PRO A 1084 -0.92 -31.70 30.72
CA PRO A 1084 -0.20 -30.92 31.72
C PRO A 1084 -0.75 -29.49 31.88
N ALA A 1085 -0.67 -28.96 33.11
CA ALA A 1085 -0.80 -27.52 33.34
C ALA A 1085 0.54 -26.82 33.06
N ARG A 1086 0.53 -25.70 32.32
CA ARG A 1086 1.72 -24.87 32.10
C ARG A 1086 2.06 -24.14 33.40
N ARG A 1087 2.88 -24.74 34.26
CA ARG A 1087 3.44 -24.06 35.44
C ARG A 1087 4.73 -23.35 35.05
N GLU A 1088 4.91 -22.12 35.52
CA GLU A 1088 6.18 -21.42 35.42
C GLU A 1088 7.28 -22.25 36.07
N LEU A 1089 8.40 -22.44 35.35
CA LEU A 1089 9.59 -23.06 35.89
C LEU A 1089 10.15 -22.16 37.01
N ASP A 1090 10.01 -22.58 38.26
CA ASP A 1090 10.62 -21.89 39.40
C ASP A 1090 12.13 -22.15 39.44
N ALA A 1091 12.89 -21.38 38.65
CA ALA A 1091 14.35 -21.43 38.64
C ALA A 1091 15.00 -20.65 39.80
N SER A 1092 14.24 -20.24 40.81
CA SER A 1092 14.79 -19.54 41.98
C SER A 1092 15.44 -20.49 42.99
N VAL A 1093 15.19 -21.81 42.89
CA VAL A 1093 15.79 -22.83 43.75
C VAL A 1093 16.93 -23.54 43.02
N PRO A 1094 18.21 -23.22 43.27
CA PRO A 1094 19.32 -24.01 42.75
C PRO A 1094 19.31 -25.40 43.42
N PRO A 1095 19.46 -26.50 42.67
CA PRO A 1095 19.68 -27.79 43.30
C PRO A 1095 20.98 -27.76 44.10
N SER A 1096 20.98 -28.47 45.23
CA SER A 1096 22.11 -28.53 46.15
C SER A 1096 23.36 -29.04 45.42
N PRO A 1097 24.54 -28.41 45.58
CA PRO A 1097 25.72 -28.77 44.80
C PRO A 1097 26.32 -30.15 45.13
N ASP A 1098 25.84 -30.85 46.17
CA ASP A 1098 26.48 -32.06 46.72
C ASP A 1098 25.59 -33.32 46.80
N ALA A 1099 24.40 -33.34 46.17
CA ALA A 1099 23.64 -34.59 46.11
C ALA A 1099 24.16 -35.46 44.96
N THR A 1100 25.03 -36.43 45.26
CA THR A 1100 25.16 -37.63 44.41
C THR A 1100 23.80 -38.31 44.39
N GLY A 1101 22.94 -37.89 43.44
CA GLY A 1101 21.58 -38.43 43.32
C GLY A 1101 21.63 -39.96 43.31
N SER A 1102 20.73 -40.57 44.05
CA SER A 1102 20.68 -42.02 44.27
C SER A 1102 20.68 -42.77 42.93
N GLU A 1103 21.11 -44.03 42.92
CA GLU A 1103 21.00 -44.88 41.73
C GLU A 1103 19.55 -44.97 41.22
N GLU A 1104 18.59 -44.79 42.13
CA GLU A 1104 17.16 -44.67 41.84
C GLU A 1104 16.82 -43.41 41.05
N ASP A 1105 17.37 -42.25 41.39
CA ASP A 1105 17.20 -41.00 40.63
C ASP A 1105 17.73 -41.11 39.20
N ARG A 1106 18.87 -41.78 39.01
CA ARG A 1106 19.45 -42.05 37.68
C ARG A 1106 18.57 -42.99 36.87
N ARG A 1107 18.05 -44.05 37.50
CA ARG A 1107 17.13 -45.00 36.88
C ARG A 1107 15.83 -44.30 36.45
N GLN A 1108 15.29 -43.43 37.30
CA GLN A 1108 14.08 -42.68 37.00
C GLN A 1108 14.28 -41.65 35.89
N ALA A 1109 15.41 -40.93 35.86
CA ALA A 1109 15.76 -40.03 34.77
C ALA A 1109 15.92 -40.73 33.41
N ARG A 1110 16.44 -41.97 33.40
CA ARG A 1110 16.47 -42.81 32.19
C ARG A 1110 15.08 -43.20 31.73
N ALA A 1111 14.18 -43.52 32.65
CA ALA A 1111 12.78 -43.82 32.33
C ALA A 1111 12.07 -42.59 31.75
N TRP A 1112 12.23 -41.41 32.38
CA TRP A 1112 11.68 -40.15 31.88
C TRP A 1112 12.18 -39.80 30.48
N ALA A 1113 13.49 -39.90 30.24
CA ALA A 1113 14.06 -39.65 28.92
C ALA A 1113 13.52 -40.64 27.87
N ALA A 1114 13.32 -41.91 28.24
CA ALA A 1114 12.74 -42.92 27.35
C ALA A 1114 11.27 -42.63 27.03
N ASP A 1115 10.47 -42.21 28.01
CA ASP A 1115 9.06 -41.83 27.82
C ASP A 1115 8.93 -40.62 26.90
N LEU A 1116 9.69 -39.56 27.17
CA LEU A 1116 9.74 -38.36 26.31
C LEU A 1116 10.17 -38.70 24.88
N CYS A 1117 11.16 -39.59 24.74
CA CYS A 1117 11.60 -40.06 23.43
C CYS A 1117 10.59 -40.93 22.69
N ARG A 1118 9.65 -41.57 23.38
CA ARG A 1118 8.55 -42.31 22.72
C ARG A 1118 7.51 -41.36 22.14
N ALA A 1119 7.30 -40.22 22.79
CA ALA A 1119 6.33 -39.21 22.34
C ALA A 1119 6.92 -38.21 21.34
N LEU A 1120 8.22 -37.91 21.40
CA LEU A 1120 8.85 -36.89 20.55
C LEU A 1120 8.79 -37.24 19.05
N GLY A 1121 8.09 -36.43 18.26
CA GLY A 1121 7.88 -36.64 16.84
C GLY A 1121 9.06 -36.25 15.94
N ASP A 1122 9.91 -35.32 16.38
CA ASP A 1122 11.14 -34.92 15.68
C ASP A 1122 12.26 -34.58 16.69
N GLU A 1123 13.47 -35.09 16.45
CA GLU A 1123 14.65 -34.82 17.29
C GLU A 1123 15.41 -33.55 16.86
N GLN A 1124 15.01 -32.95 15.73
CA GLN A 1124 15.71 -31.84 15.11
C GLN A 1124 15.28 -30.48 15.69
N LEU A 1125 16.29 -29.66 15.98
CA LEU A 1125 16.11 -28.24 16.18
C LEU A 1125 16.07 -27.51 14.84
N PRO A 1126 15.48 -26.30 14.78
CA PRO A 1126 15.64 -25.41 13.64
C PRO A 1126 17.11 -25.22 13.27
N GLU A 1127 17.43 -25.11 11.97
CA GLU A 1127 18.81 -25.07 11.44
C GLU A 1127 19.70 -24.03 12.14
N GLN A 1128 19.13 -22.87 12.49
CA GLN A 1128 19.82 -21.79 13.20
C GLN A 1128 20.24 -22.22 14.63
N MET A 1129 19.38 -22.93 15.35
CA MET A 1129 19.66 -23.40 16.71
C MET A 1129 20.61 -24.61 16.72
N GLU A 1130 20.50 -25.49 15.72
CA GLU A 1130 21.40 -26.64 15.55
C GLU A 1130 22.84 -26.18 15.20
N ALA A 1131 22.98 -25.10 14.44
CA ALA A 1131 24.27 -24.50 14.12
C ALA A 1131 24.97 -23.86 15.34
N ASP A 1132 24.19 -23.39 16.32
CA ASP A 1132 24.66 -22.66 17.52
C ASP A 1132 24.93 -23.58 18.74
N LEU A 1133 25.03 -24.91 18.55
CA LEU A 1133 25.34 -25.84 19.64
C LEU A 1133 26.79 -25.73 20.12
N PRO A 1134 27.05 -25.75 21.45
CA PRO A 1134 28.40 -25.64 21.99
C PRO A 1134 29.30 -26.82 21.61
N ALA A 1135 30.60 -26.55 21.54
CA ALA A 1135 31.61 -27.58 21.33
C ALA A 1135 31.61 -28.57 22.51
N GLY A 1136 31.50 -29.87 22.23
CA GLY A 1136 31.36 -30.92 23.24
C GLY A 1136 29.91 -31.35 23.51
N ALA A 1137 28.91 -30.70 22.91
CA ALA A 1137 27.52 -31.15 22.95
C ALA A 1137 27.34 -32.51 22.25
N TYR A 1138 26.46 -33.35 22.79
CA TYR A 1138 26.05 -34.59 22.14
C TYR A 1138 25.29 -34.31 20.83
N ARG A 1139 25.81 -34.80 19.70
CA ARG A 1139 25.24 -34.62 18.34
C ARG A 1139 24.66 -35.91 17.74
N GLY A 1140 24.64 -37.00 18.51
CA GLY A 1140 24.06 -38.26 18.08
C GLY A 1140 22.53 -38.26 18.21
N LYS A 1141 21.92 -39.40 17.86
CA LYS A 1141 20.48 -39.65 18.04
C LYS A 1141 20.11 -39.54 19.52
N LEU A 1142 19.21 -38.63 19.88
CA LEU A 1142 18.80 -38.39 21.26
C LEU A 1142 17.92 -39.54 21.77
N CYS A 1143 17.09 -40.06 20.87
CA CYS A 1143 16.10 -41.08 21.14
C CYS A 1143 16.46 -42.40 20.43
N PRO A 1144 16.84 -43.46 21.17
CA PRO A 1144 17.38 -44.68 20.60
C PRO A 1144 16.36 -45.44 19.74
#